data_AF-A0A3R7LEX1-F1
#
_entry.id   AF-A0A3R7LEX1-F1
#
_cell.length_a   1.000
_cell.length_b   1.000
_cell.length_c   1.000
_cell.angle_alpha   90.00
_cell.angle_beta   90.00
_cell.angle_gamma   90.00
#
_symmetry.space_group_name_H-M   'P 1'
#
loop_
_entity.id
_entity.type
_entity.pdbx_description
1 polymer ?
#
loop_
_entity_poly.entity_id
_entity_poly.type
_entity_poly.pdbx_seq_one_letter_code
_entity_poly.pdbx_strand_id
1 'polypeptide(L)'
;MLRLHHAVRLRLLAQRVSVAGVISPSNCGMALHALRQLGACNAHDRELLRRVDEVYLQADLRSRANMFHCLACCIREQHSVHAGLPKSLPPLLAKMQGSMLGDVDELSPTECILVMEGVLKLTPYRCATPQLAAVLRTRSAALVDVVSNPVELIGIARIIVEAMQEPRPCAAGDDDAQAGADHLHPGWSQELREISGTIESRLDSFGKQDLLTLVDAVTPRVAPRTPKAALARENAERGSGDRAIRDVPDECRSLLLRVLSSTRRRVTTLSPSQVSAWLFRVVCLHRQHHPLFLSLLQQLDDEQVRSAMSASQLSTCIESLAETLRACHEENTLSHTDLQFVSRVVAKLLETLVSSLEKTGGSSQDCSVYLVPATLALSEEVVSGRLALSSPLMERLFRMLYCHFETLKPRERADVVTAVFLWGLLRQAPTQRREQRRDQRRDLDLPQSGAGDVCSPALWCNAVLANVDAYNALDALQLMNEVSAAVYAEGAEGGAGSNYNLSLVRPMLLRLHERLQGMQGDLHEVPSSCLARYLASMSKLGLRRKADYYSVLNILQQRELTDFEGLRVLGVVARHHLRAVPLITHTVRSLPRLASALHPKQKCLLLKCLGQVRAQRFVQAPHHRSLALGAFLTRDEVAKEISVLSAIFALVGLVDLRQFENETIDCLLQGPLSRHDEFAEVRSPTTLSELVAALCRLDRRRVRTATVQAALKAAAGPLATSRSFFVDLADVSFWLRLVQGRPSLGPDVVDGDRPRRSDEEAADYAVAVANYVSAAAAIAKTRLLDIAGSNALKPNTFLFSQLAIGYRLGVSLPRTSERLLSCHLDTKHLPQLLSDPRQVIGAVTTARHIWTFNPGAAAEVFRFAEKNFGSLGAQEVLLLGVEMTEALHDAEASAGQAVELMRRLQTLSRQSLSDAARRKKLSVQELALGARYGAVAEDSVPSAPR
;
A
#
# COMPACT_ATOMS: atom_id res chain seq x y z
N MET A 1 -39.70 1.40 -5.12
CA MET A 1 -40.93 1.19 -5.91
C MET A 1 -41.02 2.05 -7.18
N LEU A 2 -40.71 3.36 -7.16
CA LEU A 2 -40.81 4.26 -8.33
C LEU A 2 -40.04 3.79 -9.60
N ARG A 3 -38.82 3.26 -9.45
CA ARG A 3 -38.02 2.73 -10.59
C ARG A 3 -38.67 1.51 -11.27
N LEU A 4 -39.37 0.67 -10.50
CA LEU A 4 -40.02 -0.54 -11.04
C LEU A 4 -41.24 -0.17 -11.90
N HIS A 5 -42.05 0.80 -11.46
CA HIS A 5 -43.18 1.31 -12.24
C HIS A 5 -42.74 2.00 -13.53
N HIS A 6 -41.60 2.72 -13.52
CA HIS A 6 -41.10 3.40 -14.70
C HIS A 6 -40.61 2.42 -15.78
N ALA A 7 -39.89 1.36 -15.37
CA ALA A 7 -39.42 0.32 -16.27
C ALA A 7 -40.57 -0.46 -16.93
N VAL A 8 -41.62 -0.78 -16.17
CA VAL A 8 -42.82 -1.45 -16.71
C VAL A 8 -43.54 -0.57 -17.74
N ARG A 9 -43.69 0.74 -17.47
CA ARG A 9 -44.32 1.68 -18.41
C ARG A 9 -43.52 1.82 -19.71
N LEU A 10 -42.19 1.91 -19.63
CA LEU A 10 -41.33 2.00 -20.81
C LEU A 10 -41.40 0.73 -21.66
N ARG A 11 -41.48 -0.44 -21.03
CA ARG A 11 -41.66 -1.73 -21.72
C ARG A 11 -43.00 -1.81 -22.47
N LEU A 12 -44.10 -1.41 -21.84
CA LEU A 12 -45.41 -1.37 -22.48
C LEU A 12 -45.45 -0.37 -23.65
N LEU A 13 -44.77 0.77 -23.51
CA LEU A 13 -44.65 1.75 -24.58
C LEU A 13 -43.86 1.18 -25.77
N ALA A 14 -42.74 0.50 -25.52
CA ALA A 14 -41.95 -0.17 -26.55
C ALA A 14 -42.78 -1.20 -27.33
N GLN A 15 -43.59 -1.99 -26.62
CA GLN A 15 -44.49 -2.98 -27.25
C GLN A 15 -45.56 -2.32 -28.12
N ARG A 16 -46.19 -1.22 -27.67
CA ARG A 16 -47.22 -0.50 -28.43
C ARG A 16 -46.67 0.18 -29.68
N VAL A 17 -45.50 0.81 -29.55
CA VAL A 17 -44.82 1.53 -30.63
C VAL A 17 -44.37 0.58 -31.75
N SER A 18 -44.14 -0.69 -31.43
CA SER A 18 -43.68 -1.70 -32.39
C SER A 18 -44.82 -2.43 -33.10
N VAL A 19 -46.09 -2.05 -32.90
CA VAL A 19 -47.24 -2.67 -33.59
C VAL A 19 -47.39 -2.12 -35.00
N ALA A 20 -47.63 -2.99 -35.98
CA ALA A 20 -47.91 -2.62 -37.37
C ALA A 20 -49.03 -1.57 -37.47
N GLY A 21 -48.78 -0.48 -38.21
CA GLY A 21 -49.73 0.61 -38.42
C GLY A 21 -49.76 1.71 -37.34
N VAL A 22 -49.08 1.55 -36.20
CA VAL A 22 -49.02 2.61 -35.15
C VAL A 22 -48.06 3.73 -35.53
N ILE A 23 -46.91 3.37 -36.11
CA ILE A 23 -45.91 4.31 -36.63
C ILE A 23 -45.88 4.18 -38.14
N SER A 24 -45.72 5.32 -38.83
CA SER A 24 -45.59 5.32 -40.28
C SER A 24 -44.36 4.52 -40.73
N PRO A 25 -44.41 3.84 -41.88
CA PRO A 25 -43.28 3.07 -42.43
C PRO A 25 -41.93 3.80 -42.43
N SER A 26 -41.94 5.12 -42.61
CA SER A 26 -40.77 6.00 -42.65
C SER A 26 -40.18 6.37 -41.28
N ASN A 27 -40.90 6.10 -40.20
CA ASN A 27 -40.52 6.47 -38.83
C ASN A 27 -40.20 5.25 -37.95
N CYS A 28 -40.42 4.03 -38.44
CA CYS A 28 -40.19 2.80 -37.68
C CYS A 28 -38.73 2.68 -37.21
N GLY A 29 -37.76 3.04 -38.06
CA GLY A 29 -36.33 3.01 -37.72
C GLY A 29 -35.96 3.99 -36.61
N MET A 30 -36.44 5.23 -36.72
CA MET A 30 -36.20 6.28 -35.70
C MET A 30 -36.83 5.93 -34.37
N ALA A 31 -38.04 5.35 -34.39
CA ALA A 31 -38.73 4.92 -33.18
C ALA A 31 -37.95 3.82 -32.45
N LEU A 32 -37.40 2.83 -33.17
CA LEU A 32 -36.60 1.78 -32.55
C LEU A 32 -35.31 2.33 -31.95
N HIS A 33 -34.65 3.27 -32.64
CA HIS A 33 -33.47 3.98 -32.10
C HIS A 33 -33.81 4.78 -30.84
N ALA A 34 -34.95 5.47 -30.79
CA ALA A 34 -35.40 6.16 -29.58
C ALA A 34 -35.64 5.19 -28.42
N LEU A 35 -36.23 4.01 -28.69
CA LEU A 35 -36.39 2.97 -27.67
C LEU A 35 -35.05 2.44 -27.16
N ARG A 36 -34.03 2.30 -28.01
CA ARG A 36 -32.68 1.94 -27.57
C ARG A 36 -32.07 3.01 -26.67
N GLN A 37 -32.17 4.29 -27.04
CA GLN A 37 -31.65 5.40 -26.23
C GLN A 37 -32.32 5.49 -24.84
N LEU A 38 -33.59 5.11 -24.75
CA LEU A 38 -34.33 5.03 -23.49
C LEU A 38 -34.07 3.73 -22.70
N GLY A 39 -33.22 2.83 -23.20
CA GLY A 39 -32.96 1.52 -22.59
C GLY A 39 -34.17 0.56 -22.62
N ALA A 40 -35.16 0.83 -23.47
CA ALA A 40 -36.42 0.08 -23.58
C ALA A 40 -36.41 -0.96 -24.72
N CYS A 41 -35.48 -0.86 -25.68
CA CYS A 41 -35.28 -1.85 -26.73
C CYS A 41 -34.50 -3.05 -26.19
N ASN A 42 -35.21 -4.10 -25.74
CA ASN A 42 -34.60 -5.29 -25.15
C ASN A 42 -34.60 -6.47 -26.12
N ALA A 43 -33.42 -6.92 -26.55
CA ALA A 43 -33.21 -8.08 -27.42
C ALA A 43 -33.56 -9.42 -26.76
N HIS A 44 -33.83 -9.44 -25.45
CA HIS A 44 -34.32 -10.61 -24.72
C HIS A 44 -35.85 -10.71 -24.74
N ASP A 45 -36.57 -9.63 -25.09
CA ASP A 45 -38.03 -9.60 -25.09
C ASP A 45 -38.59 -10.22 -26.38
N ARG A 46 -39.09 -11.46 -26.29
CA ARG A 46 -39.64 -12.20 -27.43
C ARG A 46 -40.83 -11.49 -28.08
N GLU A 47 -41.69 -10.83 -27.30
CA GLU A 47 -42.86 -10.15 -27.88
C GLU A 47 -42.42 -8.90 -28.65
N LEU A 48 -41.45 -8.16 -28.12
CA LEU A 48 -40.88 -7.01 -28.84
C LEU A 48 -40.24 -7.44 -30.16
N LEU A 49 -39.43 -8.52 -30.16
CA LEU A 49 -38.79 -9.03 -31.38
C LEU A 49 -39.81 -9.52 -32.42
N ARG A 50 -40.88 -10.19 -31.99
CA ARG A 50 -41.97 -10.63 -32.87
C ARG A 50 -42.65 -9.44 -33.55
N ARG A 51 -42.88 -8.36 -32.81
CA ARG A 51 -43.44 -7.11 -33.32
C ARG A 51 -42.51 -6.40 -34.30
N VAL A 52 -41.21 -6.37 -34.00
CA VAL A 52 -40.20 -5.85 -34.93
C VAL A 52 -40.20 -6.63 -36.25
N ASP A 53 -40.35 -7.96 -36.22
CA ASP A 53 -40.45 -8.78 -37.44
C ASP A 53 -41.69 -8.47 -38.29
N GLU A 54 -42.85 -8.24 -37.65
CA GLU A 54 -44.10 -7.85 -38.32
C GLU A 54 -43.97 -6.50 -39.04
N VAL A 55 -43.30 -5.53 -38.42
CA VAL A 55 -43.16 -4.16 -38.95
C VAL A 55 -42.04 -4.05 -39.99
N TYR A 56 -40.98 -4.85 -39.88
CA TYR A 56 -39.76 -4.67 -40.67
C TYR A 56 -40.01 -4.65 -42.19
N LEU A 57 -40.77 -5.60 -42.74
CA LEU A 57 -41.05 -5.65 -44.18
C LEU A 57 -42.03 -4.57 -44.66
N GLN A 58 -42.74 -3.93 -43.74
CA GLN A 58 -43.67 -2.83 -44.04
C GLN A 58 -42.96 -1.47 -44.03
N ALA A 59 -41.74 -1.40 -43.51
CA ALA A 59 -40.95 -0.18 -43.40
C ALA A 59 -40.24 0.16 -44.71
N ASP A 60 -40.00 1.45 -44.95
CA ASP A 60 -39.20 1.88 -46.10
C ASP A 60 -37.73 1.45 -45.96
N LEU A 61 -36.97 1.50 -47.06
CA LEU A 61 -35.58 1.02 -47.09
C LEU A 61 -34.72 1.70 -46.01
N ARG A 62 -34.89 3.02 -45.83
CA ARG A 62 -34.24 3.81 -44.79
C ARG A 62 -34.56 3.30 -43.39
N SER A 63 -35.83 3.08 -43.09
CA SER A 63 -36.26 2.58 -41.78
C SER A 63 -35.81 1.14 -41.56
N ARG A 64 -35.81 0.29 -42.58
CA ARG A 64 -35.26 -1.07 -42.49
C ARG A 64 -33.78 -1.08 -42.14
N ALA A 65 -32.96 -0.25 -42.81
CA ALA A 65 -31.54 -0.09 -42.48
C ALA A 65 -31.33 0.36 -41.02
N ASN A 66 -32.10 1.36 -40.57
CA ASN A 66 -32.06 1.85 -39.18
C ASN A 66 -32.53 0.79 -38.17
N MET A 67 -33.60 0.05 -38.46
CA MET A 67 -34.11 -1.01 -37.60
C MET A 67 -33.08 -2.13 -37.45
N PHE A 68 -32.45 -2.55 -38.56
CA PHE A 68 -31.40 -3.57 -38.56
C PHE A 68 -30.19 -3.11 -37.74
N HIS A 69 -29.65 -1.93 -38.02
CA HIS A 69 -28.52 -1.36 -37.29
C HIS A 69 -28.81 -1.23 -35.78
N CYS A 70 -29.98 -0.71 -35.42
CA CYS A 70 -30.38 -0.55 -34.02
C CYS A 70 -30.43 -1.90 -33.29
N LEU A 71 -31.05 -2.91 -33.91
CA LEU A 71 -31.16 -4.25 -33.32
C LEU A 71 -29.78 -4.90 -33.17
N ALA A 72 -28.91 -4.79 -34.18
CA ALA A 72 -27.54 -5.28 -34.12
C ALA A 72 -26.74 -4.64 -32.97
N CYS A 73 -26.89 -3.34 -32.75
CA CYS A 73 -26.30 -2.65 -31.61
C CYS A 73 -26.84 -3.17 -30.27
N CYS A 74 -28.17 -3.29 -30.12
CA CYS A 74 -28.77 -3.83 -28.89
C CYS A 74 -28.26 -5.24 -28.57
N ILE A 75 -28.08 -6.09 -29.60
CA ILE A 75 -27.54 -7.44 -29.42
C ILE A 75 -26.12 -7.37 -28.87
N ARG A 76 -25.26 -6.54 -29.47
CA ARG A 76 -23.87 -6.36 -29.02
C ARG A 76 -23.77 -5.83 -27.60
N GLU A 77 -24.70 -4.97 -27.19
CA GLU A 77 -24.75 -4.36 -25.86
C GLU A 77 -25.31 -5.31 -24.79
N GLN A 78 -26.22 -6.22 -25.16
CA GLN A 78 -27.01 -7.01 -24.19
C GLN A 78 -26.63 -8.49 -24.14
N HIS A 79 -25.97 -9.04 -25.17
CA HIS A 79 -25.60 -10.45 -25.23
C HIS A 79 -24.09 -10.67 -25.19
N SER A 80 -23.65 -11.64 -24.39
CA SER A 80 -22.26 -12.09 -24.38
C SER A 80 -21.96 -12.95 -25.62
N VAL A 81 -20.85 -12.67 -26.31
CA VAL A 81 -20.33 -13.49 -27.42
C VAL A 81 -20.09 -14.94 -26.97
N HIS A 82 -19.73 -15.15 -25.70
CA HIS A 82 -19.44 -16.48 -25.15
C HIS A 82 -20.69 -17.30 -24.83
N ALA A 83 -21.84 -16.65 -24.57
CA ALA A 83 -23.08 -17.33 -24.22
C ALA A 83 -23.94 -17.69 -25.45
N GLY A 84 -23.62 -17.13 -26.62
CA GLY A 84 -24.40 -17.30 -27.85
C GLY A 84 -25.71 -16.49 -27.86
N LEU A 85 -26.40 -16.49 -29.00
CA LEU A 85 -27.68 -15.79 -29.16
C LEU A 85 -28.89 -16.69 -28.86
N PRO A 86 -29.98 -16.12 -28.28
CA PRO A 86 -31.28 -16.80 -28.18
C PRO A 86 -31.78 -17.34 -29.52
N LYS A 87 -32.41 -18.52 -29.53
CA LYS A 87 -32.88 -19.22 -30.75
C LYS A 87 -33.80 -18.41 -31.67
N SER A 88 -34.49 -17.39 -31.15
CA SER A 88 -35.41 -16.54 -31.93
C SER A 88 -34.72 -15.44 -32.74
N LEU A 89 -33.48 -15.07 -32.40
CA LEU A 89 -32.77 -13.95 -33.03
C LEU A 89 -32.12 -14.32 -34.38
N PRO A 90 -31.39 -15.45 -34.52
CA PRO A 90 -30.74 -15.78 -35.80
C PRO A 90 -31.69 -15.83 -37.01
N PRO A 91 -32.90 -16.43 -36.93
CA PRO A 91 -33.84 -16.43 -38.06
C PRO A 91 -34.33 -15.03 -38.45
N LEU A 92 -34.61 -14.17 -37.45
CA LEU A 92 -35.01 -12.77 -37.69
C LEU A 92 -33.88 -12.00 -38.38
N LEU A 93 -32.65 -12.11 -37.88
CA LEU A 93 -31.48 -11.44 -38.45
C LEU A 93 -31.17 -11.93 -39.87
N ALA A 94 -31.34 -13.22 -40.15
CA ALA A 94 -31.17 -13.78 -41.49
C ALA A 94 -32.22 -13.22 -42.47
N LYS A 95 -33.48 -13.13 -42.05
CA LYS A 95 -34.57 -12.52 -42.84
C LYS A 95 -34.31 -11.03 -43.10
N MET A 96 -33.87 -10.29 -42.09
CA MET A 96 -33.54 -8.87 -42.23
C MET A 96 -32.38 -8.65 -43.20
N GLN A 97 -31.30 -9.44 -43.08
CA GLN A 97 -30.15 -9.37 -43.97
C GLN A 97 -30.48 -9.81 -45.40
N GLY A 98 -31.30 -10.85 -45.58
CA GLY A 98 -31.76 -11.28 -46.90
C GLY A 98 -32.59 -10.20 -47.60
N SER A 99 -33.43 -9.49 -46.86
CA SER A 99 -34.17 -8.34 -47.38
C SER A 99 -33.26 -7.17 -47.75
N MET A 100 -32.22 -6.87 -46.95
CA MET A 100 -31.23 -5.83 -47.29
C MET A 100 -30.37 -6.21 -48.49
N LEU A 101 -30.07 -7.50 -48.67
CA LEU A 101 -29.31 -8.00 -49.81
C LEU A 101 -30.09 -7.83 -51.14
N GLY A 102 -31.41 -8.02 -51.11
CA GLY A 102 -32.26 -7.82 -52.29
C GLY A 102 -32.31 -6.37 -52.78
N ASP A 103 -32.22 -5.40 -51.86
CA ASP A 103 -32.29 -3.97 -52.16
C ASP A 103 -30.92 -3.28 -52.02
N VAL A 104 -29.84 -4.07 -52.04
CA VAL A 104 -28.50 -3.59 -51.67
C VAL A 104 -27.97 -2.51 -52.58
N ASP A 105 -28.45 -2.42 -53.84
CA ASP A 105 -28.06 -1.41 -54.83
C ASP A 105 -28.79 -0.07 -54.64
N GLU A 106 -29.98 -0.09 -54.03
CA GLU A 106 -30.79 1.10 -53.79
C GLU A 106 -30.40 1.86 -52.50
N LEU A 107 -29.56 1.26 -51.66
CA LEU A 107 -29.09 1.90 -50.41
C LEU A 107 -28.31 3.20 -50.70
N SER A 108 -28.72 4.30 -50.08
CA SER A 108 -27.92 5.52 -50.02
C SER A 108 -26.59 5.29 -49.26
N PRO A 109 -25.59 6.20 -49.39
CA PRO A 109 -24.33 6.08 -48.67
C PRO A 109 -24.49 5.92 -47.15
N THR A 110 -25.38 6.71 -46.55
CA THR A 110 -25.70 6.64 -45.12
C THR A 110 -26.32 5.29 -44.74
N GLU A 111 -27.23 4.75 -45.55
CA GLU A 111 -27.85 3.45 -45.28
C GLU A 111 -26.84 2.31 -45.44
N CYS A 112 -25.97 2.38 -46.45
CA CYS A 112 -24.88 1.43 -46.65
C CYS A 112 -23.96 1.37 -45.42
N ILE A 113 -23.58 2.53 -44.87
CA ILE A 113 -22.78 2.65 -43.63
C ILE A 113 -23.51 1.98 -42.45
N LEU A 114 -24.78 2.30 -42.23
CA LEU A 114 -25.56 1.75 -41.11
C LEU A 114 -25.70 0.22 -41.20
N VAL A 115 -26.00 -0.31 -42.38
CA VAL A 115 -26.13 -1.75 -42.58
C VAL A 115 -24.77 -2.44 -42.40
N MET A 116 -23.68 -1.87 -42.93
CA MET A 116 -22.35 -2.45 -42.75
C MET A 116 -21.90 -2.44 -41.28
N GLU A 117 -22.15 -1.34 -40.54
CA GLU A 117 -21.89 -1.29 -39.09
C GLU A 117 -22.72 -2.36 -38.35
N GLY A 118 -23.98 -2.54 -38.71
CA GLY A 118 -24.83 -3.61 -38.16
C GLY A 118 -24.28 -5.01 -38.44
N VAL A 119 -23.81 -5.27 -39.67
CA VAL A 119 -23.17 -6.54 -40.06
C VAL A 119 -21.92 -6.80 -39.23
N LEU A 120 -21.08 -5.80 -39.01
CA LEU A 120 -19.90 -5.91 -38.15
C LEU A 120 -20.31 -6.28 -36.71
N LYS A 121 -21.26 -5.56 -36.09
CA LYS A 121 -21.72 -5.88 -34.72
C LYS A 121 -22.20 -7.34 -34.55
N LEU A 122 -22.73 -7.96 -35.61
CA LEU A 122 -23.24 -9.33 -35.61
C LEU A 122 -22.18 -10.40 -35.97
N THR A 123 -21.06 -10.00 -36.59
CA THR A 123 -20.01 -10.91 -37.05
C THR A 123 -19.44 -11.79 -35.93
N PRO A 124 -19.19 -11.30 -34.70
CA PRO A 124 -18.74 -12.12 -33.58
C PRO A 124 -19.70 -13.26 -33.19
N TYR A 125 -20.99 -13.15 -33.53
CA TYR A 125 -22.01 -14.16 -33.23
C TYR A 125 -22.22 -15.16 -34.37
N ARG A 126 -21.43 -15.09 -35.46
CA ARG A 126 -21.57 -15.94 -36.67
C ARG A 126 -22.96 -15.84 -37.33
N CYS A 127 -23.62 -14.70 -37.18
CA CYS A 127 -24.96 -14.44 -37.72
C CYS A 127 -24.94 -13.49 -38.92
N ALA A 128 -23.77 -12.96 -39.27
CA ALA A 128 -23.57 -12.08 -40.42
C ALA A 128 -23.55 -12.91 -41.73
N THR A 129 -24.25 -12.43 -42.75
CA THR A 129 -24.32 -13.06 -44.07
C THR A 129 -23.07 -12.66 -44.87
N PRO A 130 -22.18 -13.60 -45.25
CA PRO A 130 -20.91 -13.27 -45.91
C PRO A 130 -21.09 -12.52 -47.24
N GLN A 131 -22.12 -12.86 -48.00
CA GLN A 131 -22.42 -12.22 -49.29
C GLN A 131 -22.81 -10.75 -49.12
N LEU A 132 -23.68 -10.43 -48.15
CA LEU A 132 -24.05 -9.04 -47.84
C LEU A 132 -22.83 -8.24 -47.36
N ALA A 133 -22.00 -8.83 -46.51
CA ALA A 133 -20.77 -8.20 -46.02
C ALA A 133 -19.79 -7.87 -47.17
N ALA A 134 -19.61 -8.78 -48.13
CA ALA A 134 -18.71 -8.58 -49.27
C ALA A 134 -19.19 -7.46 -50.22
N VAL A 135 -20.50 -7.43 -50.52
CA VAL A 135 -21.09 -6.39 -51.37
C VAL A 135 -21.01 -5.02 -50.70
N LEU A 136 -21.43 -4.93 -49.43
CA LEU A 136 -21.39 -3.67 -48.66
C LEU A 136 -19.96 -3.17 -48.46
N ARG A 137 -18.98 -4.06 -48.32
CA ARG A 137 -17.56 -3.69 -48.28
C ARG A 137 -17.12 -2.98 -49.56
N THR A 138 -17.35 -3.63 -50.70
CA THR A 138 -16.95 -3.10 -52.02
C THR A 138 -17.62 -1.74 -52.27
N ARG A 139 -18.90 -1.65 -51.92
CA ARG A 139 -19.66 -0.40 -52.03
C ARG A 139 -19.14 0.69 -51.09
N SER A 140 -18.85 0.37 -49.83
CA SER A 140 -18.33 1.33 -48.84
C SER A 140 -16.98 1.91 -49.25
N ALA A 141 -16.10 1.09 -49.86
CA ALA A 141 -14.82 1.55 -50.40
C ALA A 141 -15.01 2.48 -51.61
N ALA A 142 -15.93 2.13 -52.53
CA ALA A 142 -16.23 2.97 -53.69
C ALA A 142 -16.90 4.32 -53.32
N LEU A 143 -17.58 4.39 -52.18
CA LEU A 143 -18.25 5.61 -51.70
C LEU A 143 -17.27 6.72 -51.30
N VAL A 144 -16.00 6.40 -51.00
CA VAL A 144 -14.98 7.33 -50.51
C VAL A 144 -14.76 8.50 -51.47
N ASP A 145 -14.76 8.23 -52.76
CA ASP A 145 -14.50 9.23 -53.81
C ASP A 145 -15.75 10.04 -54.18
N VAL A 146 -16.94 9.51 -53.88
CA VAL A 146 -18.24 10.07 -54.30
C VAL A 146 -18.85 10.95 -53.20
N VAL A 147 -18.62 10.60 -51.94
CA VAL A 147 -19.19 11.29 -50.79
C VAL A 147 -18.57 12.67 -50.62
N SER A 148 -19.40 13.70 -50.50
CA SER A 148 -18.98 15.08 -50.25
C SER A 148 -19.11 15.51 -48.78
N ASN A 149 -19.89 14.78 -47.97
CA ASN A 149 -20.20 15.15 -46.59
C ASN A 149 -19.17 14.54 -45.60
N PRO A 150 -18.53 15.35 -44.74
CA PRO A 150 -17.63 14.87 -43.68
C PRO A 150 -18.19 13.74 -42.81
N VAL A 151 -19.48 13.79 -42.46
CA VAL A 151 -20.12 12.79 -41.58
C VAL A 151 -20.09 11.38 -42.19
N GLU A 152 -20.31 11.28 -43.50
CA GLU A 152 -20.32 10.02 -44.22
C GLU A 152 -18.89 9.46 -44.37
N LEU A 153 -17.90 10.32 -44.64
CA LEU A 153 -16.47 9.91 -44.65
C LEU A 153 -16.01 9.39 -43.27
N ILE A 154 -16.44 10.04 -42.18
CA ILE A 154 -16.19 9.57 -40.81
C ILE A 154 -16.86 8.22 -40.58
N GLY A 155 -18.10 8.04 -41.07
CA GLY A 155 -18.84 6.79 -40.99
C GLY A 155 -18.11 5.64 -41.69
N ILE A 156 -17.57 5.88 -42.89
CA ILE A 156 -16.76 4.89 -43.63
C ILE A 156 -15.50 4.57 -42.84
N ALA A 157 -14.73 5.57 -42.39
CA ALA A 157 -13.52 5.35 -41.60
C ALA A 157 -13.81 4.51 -40.32
N ARG A 158 -14.90 4.80 -39.61
CA ARG A 158 -15.32 4.06 -38.41
C ARG A 158 -15.56 2.58 -38.71
N ILE A 159 -16.30 2.27 -39.77
CA ILE A 159 -16.59 0.88 -40.17
C ILE A 159 -15.30 0.09 -40.40
N ILE A 160 -14.34 0.72 -41.05
CA ILE A 160 -13.06 0.09 -41.39
C ILE A 160 -12.22 -0.16 -40.15
N VAL A 161 -12.12 0.85 -39.29
CA VAL A 161 -11.41 0.76 -38.02
C VAL A 161 -12.04 -0.30 -37.12
N GLU A 162 -13.37 -0.40 -37.08
CA GLU A 162 -14.08 -1.45 -36.34
C GLU A 162 -13.83 -2.85 -36.94
N ALA A 163 -13.86 -2.99 -38.27
CA ALA A 163 -13.59 -4.25 -38.95
C ALA A 163 -12.16 -4.77 -38.69
N MET A 164 -11.17 -3.88 -38.55
CA MET A 164 -9.79 -4.25 -38.22
C MET A 164 -9.62 -4.75 -36.77
N GLN A 165 -10.57 -4.47 -35.88
CA GLN A 165 -10.47 -4.76 -34.44
C GLN A 165 -11.19 -6.03 -33.99
N GLU A 166 -11.96 -6.68 -34.86
CA GLU A 166 -12.74 -7.84 -34.46
C GLU A 166 -11.84 -9.05 -34.14
N PRO A 167 -11.91 -9.61 -32.91
CA PRO A 167 -11.09 -10.74 -32.53
C PRO A 167 -11.46 -11.98 -33.34
N ARG A 168 -10.45 -12.70 -33.83
CA ARG A 168 -10.63 -14.05 -34.39
C ARG A 168 -11.35 -14.93 -33.35
N PRO A 169 -12.41 -15.66 -33.72
CA PRO A 169 -12.89 -16.73 -32.87
C PRO A 169 -11.76 -17.76 -32.73
N CYS A 170 -11.33 -18.03 -31.49
CA CYS A 170 -10.50 -19.19 -31.22
C CYS A 170 -11.24 -20.43 -31.73
N ALA A 171 -10.64 -21.15 -32.67
CA ALA A 171 -11.10 -22.49 -33.01
C ALA A 171 -11.00 -23.36 -31.75
N ALA A 172 -12.15 -23.70 -31.18
CA ALA A 172 -12.23 -24.76 -30.20
C ALA A 172 -12.31 -26.07 -31.00
N GLY A 173 -11.20 -26.80 -31.06
CA GLY A 173 -11.09 -28.12 -31.67
C GLY A 173 -10.95 -28.06 -33.19
N ASP A 174 -9.74 -28.31 -33.67
CA ASP A 174 -9.45 -29.32 -34.70
C ASP A 174 -7.94 -29.25 -35.01
N ASP A 175 -7.20 -30.16 -34.39
CA ASP A 175 -5.96 -30.68 -34.97
C ASP A 175 -6.39 -31.47 -36.21
N ASP A 176 -6.29 -30.88 -37.40
CA ASP A 176 -5.81 -31.63 -38.55
C ASP A 176 -5.39 -30.73 -39.71
N ALA A 177 -4.24 -31.09 -40.26
CA ALA A 177 -3.61 -30.44 -41.39
C ALA A 177 -4.39 -30.77 -42.68
N GLN A 178 -4.91 -29.74 -43.35
CA GLN A 178 -4.92 -29.71 -44.81
C GLN A 178 -4.96 -28.29 -45.36
N ALA A 179 -4.00 -28.04 -46.25
CA ALA A 179 -3.69 -26.79 -46.90
C ALA A 179 -4.77 -26.34 -47.89
N GLY A 180 -4.80 -25.03 -48.14
CA GLY A 180 -5.24 -24.49 -49.43
C GLY A 180 -6.65 -23.90 -49.48
N ALA A 181 -6.93 -22.90 -48.64
CA ALA A 181 -7.87 -21.85 -48.98
C ALA A 181 -7.44 -20.57 -48.26
N ASP A 182 -7.06 -19.57 -49.03
CA ASP A 182 -6.52 -18.30 -48.59
C ASP A 182 -7.24 -17.75 -47.35
N HIS A 183 -6.47 -17.70 -46.27
CA HIS A 183 -6.82 -17.01 -45.04
C HIS A 183 -6.96 -15.51 -45.34
N LEU A 184 -8.14 -15.11 -45.79
CA LEU A 184 -8.54 -13.71 -45.90
C LEU A 184 -8.46 -13.08 -44.50
N HIS A 185 -7.29 -12.55 -44.15
CA HIS A 185 -7.27 -11.23 -43.53
C HIS A 185 -8.10 -10.33 -44.44
N PRO A 186 -9.20 -9.74 -43.98
CA PRO A 186 -9.67 -8.54 -44.61
C PRO A 186 -8.69 -7.46 -44.16
N GLY A 187 -7.53 -7.37 -44.82
CA GLY A 187 -6.69 -6.18 -44.72
C GLY A 187 -7.53 -5.03 -45.25
N TRP A 188 -7.81 -4.04 -44.40
CA TRP A 188 -8.30 -2.73 -44.83
C TRP A 188 -7.25 -1.65 -44.54
N SER A 189 -5.99 -2.03 -44.31
CA SER A 189 -4.93 -1.04 -44.07
C SER A 189 -4.69 -0.18 -45.31
N GLN A 190 -4.82 -0.75 -46.51
CA GLN A 190 -4.71 0.03 -47.74
C GLN A 190 -5.91 0.96 -47.92
N GLU A 191 -7.13 0.45 -47.79
CA GLU A 191 -8.36 1.23 -47.88
C GLU A 191 -8.43 2.32 -46.80
N LEU A 192 -8.02 2.00 -45.56
CA LEU A 192 -7.95 2.97 -44.46
C LEU A 192 -6.90 4.05 -44.73
N ARG A 193 -5.78 3.71 -45.38
CA ARG A 193 -4.76 4.68 -45.80
C ARG A 193 -5.29 5.60 -46.90
N GLU A 194 -5.98 5.05 -47.89
CA GLU A 194 -6.62 5.81 -48.98
C GLU A 194 -7.68 6.76 -48.42
N ILE A 195 -8.55 6.27 -47.54
CA ILE A 195 -9.57 7.08 -46.86
C ILE A 195 -8.95 8.13 -45.95
N SER A 196 -7.92 7.76 -45.19
CA SER A 196 -7.20 8.72 -44.35
C SER A 196 -6.60 9.82 -45.21
N GLY A 197 -6.01 9.49 -46.37
CA GLY A 197 -5.51 10.46 -47.35
C GLY A 197 -6.60 11.38 -47.90
N THR A 198 -7.74 10.82 -48.28
CA THR A 198 -8.91 11.58 -48.77
C THR A 198 -9.45 12.52 -47.69
N ILE A 199 -9.64 12.04 -46.46
CA ILE A 199 -10.04 12.88 -45.33
C ILE A 199 -8.99 13.96 -45.08
N GLU A 200 -7.71 13.59 -45.06
CA GLU A 200 -6.57 14.49 -44.80
C GLU A 200 -6.50 15.64 -45.81
N SER A 201 -6.81 15.39 -47.09
CA SER A 201 -6.91 16.41 -48.15
C SER A 201 -8.14 17.34 -48.04
N ARG A 202 -9.18 16.91 -47.31
CA ARG A 202 -10.47 17.61 -47.19
C ARG A 202 -10.72 18.14 -45.78
N LEU A 203 -9.74 18.07 -44.87
CA LEU A 203 -9.89 18.48 -43.47
C LEU A 203 -10.41 19.91 -43.28
N ASP A 204 -10.18 20.81 -44.25
CA ASP A 204 -10.68 22.18 -44.18
C ASP A 204 -12.22 22.26 -44.23
N SER A 205 -12.90 21.32 -44.87
CA SER A 205 -14.37 21.25 -44.93
C SER A 205 -15.01 20.64 -43.68
N PHE A 206 -14.21 20.11 -42.74
CA PHE A 206 -14.72 19.49 -41.51
C PHE A 206 -15.01 20.57 -40.46
N GLY A 207 -16.21 20.53 -39.88
CA GLY A 207 -16.59 21.37 -38.75
C GLY A 207 -15.90 20.95 -37.45
N LYS A 208 -16.06 21.76 -36.40
CA LYS A 208 -15.46 21.50 -35.07
C LYS A 208 -15.92 20.16 -34.47
N GLN A 209 -17.19 19.83 -34.67
CA GLN A 209 -17.78 18.58 -34.20
C GLN A 209 -17.35 17.37 -35.04
N ASP A 210 -17.15 17.57 -36.34
CA ASP A 210 -16.69 16.52 -37.25
C ASP A 210 -15.27 16.08 -36.88
N LEU A 211 -14.38 17.03 -36.57
CA LEU A 211 -13.02 16.72 -36.11
C LEU A 211 -13.00 15.88 -34.83
N LEU A 212 -13.87 16.18 -33.86
CA LEU A 212 -14.03 15.36 -32.65
C LEU A 212 -14.54 13.95 -32.99
N THR A 213 -15.57 13.88 -33.82
CA THR A 213 -16.23 12.62 -34.20
C THR A 213 -15.28 11.74 -35.02
N LEU A 214 -14.41 12.36 -35.84
CA LEU A 214 -13.35 11.68 -36.58
C LEU A 214 -12.33 11.05 -35.63
N VAL A 215 -11.87 11.78 -34.60
CA VAL A 215 -10.98 11.20 -33.58
C VAL A 215 -11.65 10.02 -32.89
N ASP A 216 -12.91 10.15 -32.50
CA ASP A 216 -13.68 9.06 -31.88
C ASP A 216 -13.92 7.86 -32.82
N ALA A 217 -13.92 8.08 -34.14
CA ALA A 217 -14.06 7.03 -35.15
C ALA A 217 -12.76 6.28 -35.40
N VAL A 218 -11.60 6.95 -35.32
CA VAL A 218 -10.29 6.34 -35.55
C VAL A 218 -9.62 5.83 -34.27
N THR A 219 -10.25 6.07 -33.11
CA THR A 219 -9.82 5.53 -31.82
C THR A 219 -10.68 4.33 -31.42
N PRO A 220 -10.10 3.14 -31.16
CA PRO A 220 -10.79 1.96 -30.68
C PRO A 220 -11.59 2.25 -29.40
N ARG A 221 -12.86 1.84 -29.37
CA ARG A 221 -13.64 1.75 -28.12
C ARG A 221 -13.33 0.43 -27.42
N VAL A 222 -12.15 0.29 -26.83
CA VAL A 222 -11.83 -0.89 -26.01
C VAL A 222 -12.54 -0.77 -24.66
N ALA A 223 -13.49 -1.66 -24.38
CA ALA A 223 -14.01 -1.84 -23.03
C ALA A 223 -12.84 -2.18 -22.07
N PRO A 224 -12.82 -1.67 -20.83
CA PRO A 224 -11.71 -1.87 -19.90
C PRO A 224 -11.45 -3.37 -19.76
N ARG A 225 -10.27 -3.81 -20.22
CA ARG A 225 -9.86 -5.21 -20.15
C ARG A 225 -9.63 -5.56 -18.67
N THR A 226 -10.10 -6.74 -18.29
CA THR A 226 -9.91 -7.27 -16.94
C THR A 226 -8.42 -7.33 -16.57
N PRO A 227 -8.06 -7.08 -15.30
CA PRO A 227 -6.68 -6.90 -14.83
C PRO A 227 -5.75 -8.10 -15.13
N LYS A 228 -6.30 -9.29 -15.39
CA LYS A 228 -5.52 -10.48 -15.78
C LYS A 228 -4.82 -10.35 -17.15
N ALA A 229 -5.32 -9.53 -18.07
CA ALA A 229 -4.71 -9.36 -19.39
C ALA A 229 -3.62 -8.28 -19.42
N ALA A 230 -3.59 -7.38 -18.43
CA ALA A 230 -2.59 -6.30 -18.33
C ALA A 230 -1.21 -6.84 -17.91
N LEU A 231 -1.19 -7.75 -16.92
CA LEU A 231 0.04 -8.36 -16.38
C LEU A 231 0.79 -9.24 -17.39
N ALA A 232 0.08 -9.88 -18.33
CA ALA A 232 0.71 -10.70 -19.36
C ALA A 232 1.47 -9.90 -20.41
N ARG A 233 1.16 -8.60 -20.56
CA ARG A 233 1.67 -7.76 -21.66
C ARG A 233 2.76 -6.78 -21.23
N GLU A 234 2.81 -6.42 -19.94
CA GLU A 234 3.91 -5.62 -19.35
C GLU A 234 5.29 -6.29 -19.48
N ASN A 235 5.33 -7.62 -19.51
CA ASN A 235 6.58 -8.36 -19.69
C ASN A 235 7.07 -8.42 -21.14
N ALA A 236 6.22 -8.09 -22.13
CA ALA A 236 6.57 -8.18 -23.54
C ALA A 236 7.08 -6.86 -24.15
N GLU A 237 6.88 -5.71 -23.48
CA GLU A 237 7.09 -4.38 -24.10
C GLU A 237 8.25 -3.56 -23.55
N ARG A 238 9.12 -4.12 -22.71
CA ARG A 238 10.34 -3.42 -22.25
C ARG A 238 11.44 -3.27 -23.33
N GLY A 239 11.15 -3.51 -24.61
CA GLY A 239 12.16 -3.61 -25.68
C GLY A 239 12.08 -2.63 -26.85
N SER A 240 11.12 -1.69 -26.91
CA SER A 240 10.96 -0.82 -28.10
C SER A 240 10.63 0.62 -27.69
N GLY A 241 11.57 1.53 -27.91
CA GLY A 241 11.54 2.95 -27.52
C GLY A 241 10.59 3.85 -28.32
N ASP A 242 9.50 3.30 -28.85
CA ASP A 242 8.42 4.05 -29.43
C ASP A 242 7.14 3.51 -28.80
N ARG A 243 6.67 4.17 -27.73
CA ARG A 243 5.35 3.89 -27.13
C ARG A 243 4.30 4.31 -28.17
N ALA A 244 4.10 3.40 -29.12
CA ALA A 244 3.14 3.49 -30.19
C ALA A 244 1.78 3.91 -29.64
N ILE A 245 1.07 4.73 -30.41
CA ILE A 245 -0.34 5.06 -30.19
C ILE A 245 -1.12 3.74 -30.24
N ARG A 246 -1.19 3.01 -29.12
CA ARG A 246 -1.76 1.65 -29.06
C ARG A 246 -3.25 1.65 -29.43
N ASP A 247 -3.87 2.82 -29.39
CA ASP A 247 -5.28 3.05 -29.61
C ASP A 247 -5.56 3.87 -30.88
N VAL A 248 -4.69 3.85 -31.91
CA VAL A 248 -5.03 4.36 -33.26
C VAL A 248 -4.28 3.51 -34.30
N PRO A 249 -4.94 3.03 -35.38
CA PRO A 249 -4.26 2.33 -36.48
C PRO A 249 -3.10 3.16 -37.06
N ASP A 250 -2.02 2.50 -37.45
CA ASP A 250 -0.80 3.16 -37.94
C ASP A 250 -1.09 4.05 -39.17
N GLU A 251 -2.05 3.63 -39.99
CA GLU A 251 -2.54 4.31 -41.18
C GLU A 251 -3.18 5.67 -40.88
N CYS A 252 -3.76 5.85 -39.69
CA CYS A 252 -4.45 7.07 -39.27
C CYS A 252 -3.55 8.04 -38.51
N ARG A 253 -2.28 7.70 -38.25
CA ARG A 253 -1.40 8.53 -37.40
C ARG A 253 -1.12 9.91 -38.00
N SER A 254 -0.87 10.01 -39.31
CA SER A 254 -0.65 11.30 -40.00
C SER A 254 -1.90 12.18 -39.93
N LEU A 255 -3.06 11.57 -40.23
CA LEU A 255 -4.37 12.21 -40.16
C LEU A 255 -4.64 12.75 -38.75
N LEU A 256 -4.40 11.95 -37.71
CA LEU A 256 -4.57 12.39 -36.32
C LEU A 256 -3.72 13.63 -36.00
N LEU A 257 -2.45 13.65 -36.39
CA LEU A 257 -1.56 14.80 -36.15
C LEU A 257 -2.05 16.06 -36.88
N ARG A 258 -2.55 15.91 -38.12
CA ARG A 258 -3.17 17.03 -38.86
C ARG A 258 -4.47 17.49 -38.20
N VAL A 259 -5.31 16.58 -37.73
CA VAL A 259 -6.54 16.91 -36.99
C VAL A 259 -6.22 17.70 -35.73
N LEU A 260 -5.26 17.24 -34.91
CA LEU A 260 -4.83 17.96 -33.70
C LEU A 260 -4.27 19.36 -34.03
N SER A 261 -3.52 19.48 -35.12
CA SER A 261 -2.99 20.77 -35.60
C SER A 261 -4.10 21.71 -36.10
N SER A 262 -5.09 21.18 -36.81
CA SER A 262 -6.25 21.93 -37.28
C SER A 262 -7.12 22.41 -36.12
N THR A 263 -7.39 21.53 -35.15
CA THR A 263 -8.11 21.88 -33.91
C THR A 263 -7.38 22.98 -33.14
N ARG A 264 -6.04 22.93 -33.04
CA ARG A 264 -5.25 23.98 -32.37
C ARG A 264 -5.51 25.35 -32.96
N ARG A 265 -5.58 25.47 -34.30
CA ARG A 265 -5.87 26.75 -34.97
C ARG A 265 -7.28 27.28 -34.66
N ARG A 266 -8.21 26.40 -34.27
CA ARG A 266 -9.62 26.71 -34.01
C ARG A 266 -9.96 26.75 -32.51
N VAL A 267 -8.98 26.54 -31.64
CA VAL A 267 -9.16 26.30 -30.19
C VAL A 267 -9.92 27.42 -29.47
N THR A 268 -9.68 28.68 -29.84
CA THR A 268 -10.32 29.87 -29.26
C THR A 268 -11.80 30.00 -29.63
N THR A 269 -12.26 29.22 -30.60
CA THR A 269 -13.65 29.23 -31.06
C THR A 269 -14.43 28.00 -30.61
N LEU A 270 -13.80 27.08 -29.88
CA LEU A 270 -14.45 25.88 -29.36
C LEU A 270 -15.44 26.25 -28.25
N SER A 271 -16.59 25.58 -28.21
CA SER A 271 -17.50 25.71 -27.07
C SER A 271 -16.90 25.06 -25.81
N PRO A 272 -17.34 25.42 -24.59
CA PRO A 272 -16.86 24.80 -23.36
C PRO A 272 -16.98 23.26 -23.36
N SER A 273 -18.07 22.74 -23.93
CA SER A 273 -18.27 21.30 -24.12
C SER A 273 -17.22 20.66 -25.03
N GLN A 274 -16.82 21.36 -26.11
CA GLN A 274 -15.79 20.91 -27.03
C GLN A 274 -14.39 20.99 -26.40
N VAL A 275 -14.11 22.02 -25.60
CA VAL A 275 -12.84 22.14 -24.85
C VAL A 275 -12.67 20.95 -23.91
N SER A 276 -13.69 20.61 -23.13
CA SER A 276 -13.70 19.43 -22.25
C SER A 276 -13.51 18.13 -23.04
N ALA A 277 -14.25 17.96 -24.13
CA ALA A 277 -14.15 16.77 -24.98
C ALA A 277 -12.75 16.60 -25.56
N TRP A 278 -12.16 17.66 -26.13
CA TRP A 278 -10.81 17.63 -26.69
C TRP A 278 -9.75 17.37 -25.63
N LEU A 279 -9.86 17.96 -24.44
CA LEU A 279 -8.93 17.70 -23.35
C LEU A 279 -8.91 16.21 -23.00
N PHE A 280 -10.09 15.61 -22.80
CA PHE A 280 -10.21 14.18 -22.51
C PHE A 280 -9.53 13.32 -23.59
N ARG A 281 -9.79 13.57 -24.88
CA ARG A 281 -9.15 12.79 -25.97
C ARG A 281 -7.63 12.96 -25.98
N VAL A 282 -7.13 14.18 -25.83
CA VAL A 282 -5.67 14.45 -25.84
C VAL A 282 -4.98 13.70 -24.70
N VAL A 283 -5.60 13.64 -23.52
CA VAL A 283 -5.08 12.89 -22.38
C VAL A 283 -5.15 11.38 -22.63
N CYS A 284 -6.30 10.84 -23.06
CA CYS A 284 -6.44 9.41 -23.36
C CYS A 284 -5.47 8.94 -24.45
N LEU A 285 -5.18 9.78 -25.44
CA LEU A 285 -4.22 9.50 -26.51
C LEU A 285 -2.76 9.69 -26.09
N HIS A 286 -2.49 10.08 -24.84
CA HIS A 286 -1.15 10.39 -24.32
C HIS A 286 -0.41 11.42 -25.21
N ARG A 287 -1.14 12.47 -25.64
CA ARG A 287 -0.61 13.56 -26.50
C ARG A 287 -0.45 14.88 -25.76
N GLN A 288 -0.06 14.84 -24.50
CA GLN A 288 0.15 16.01 -23.65
C GLN A 288 1.26 16.95 -24.17
N HIS A 289 2.24 16.41 -24.91
CA HIS A 289 3.29 17.22 -25.56
C HIS A 289 2.79 18.03 -26.76
N HIS A 290 1.65 17.67 -27.35
CA HIS A 290 1.16 18.36 -28.52
C HIS A 290 0.70 19.78 -28.14
N PRO A 291 1.03 20.84 -28.90
CA PRO A 291 0.72 22.22 -28.51
C PRO A 291 -0.78 22.53 -28.32
N LEU A 292 -1.68 21.69 -28.86
CA LEU A 292 -3.11 21.75 -28.58
C LEU A 292 -3.41 21.63 -27.08
N PHE A 293 -2.69 20.77 -26.35
CA PHE A 293 -2.90 20.54 -24.92
C PHE A 293 -2.77 21.85 -24.14
N LEU A 294 -1.66 22.57 -24.33
CA LEU A 294 -1.42 23.85 -23.66
C LEU A 294 -2.45 24.92 -24.07
N SER A 295 -2.87 24.94 -25.34
CA SER A 295 -3.92 25.86 -25.79
C SER A 295 -5.29 25.56 -25.16
N LEU A 296 -5.62 24.29 -24.94
CA LEU A 296 -6.85 23.90 -24.22
C LEU A 296 -6.76 24.32 -22.74
N LEU A 297 -5.60 24.14 -22.10
CA LEU A 297 -5.37 24.61 -20.73
C LEU A 297 -5.52 26.13 -20.60
N GLN A 298 -5.03 26.90 -21.59
CA GLN A 298 -5.21 28.35 -21.63
C GLN A 298 -6.69 28.74 -21.74
N GLN A 299 -7.49 28.04 -22.54
CA GLN A 299 -8.95 28.24 -22.58
C GLN A 299 -9.61 27.88 -21.24
N LEU A 300 -9.18 26.80 -20.59
CA LEU A 300 -9.68 26.42 -19.27
C LEU A 300 -9.19 27.33 -18.15
N ASP A 301 -8.16 28.16 -18.37
CA ASP A 301 -7.72 29.19 -17.42
C ASP A 301 -8.62 30.46 -17.46
N ASP A 302 -9.49 30.58 -18.46
CA ASP A 302 -10.54 31.60 -18.55
C ASP A 302 -11.78 31.24 -17.69
N GLU A 303 -12.22 32.18 -16.87
CA GLU A 303 -13.40 32.03 -16.01
C GLU A 303 -14.71 31.95 -16.80
N GLN A 304 -14.82 32.66 -17.93
CA GLN A 304 -16.03 32.63 -18.76
C GLN A 304 -16.25 31.24 -19.35
N VAL A 305 -15.17 30.57 -19.76
CA VAL A 305 -15.24 29.20 -20.28
C VAL A 305 -15.63 28.25 -19.15
N ARG A 306 -14.92 28.28 -18.01
CA ARG A 306 -15.20 27.38 -16.88
C ARG A 306 -16.61 27.53 -16.32
N SER A 307 -17.09 28.76 -16.14
CA SER A 307 -18.42 29.03 -15.57
C SER A 307 -19.57 28.59 -16.47
N ALA A 308 -19.33 28.46 -17.78
CA ALA A 308 -20.31 27.94 -18.74
C ALA A 308 -20.29 26.40 -18.88
N MET A 309 -19.38 25.69 -18.20
CA MET A 309 -19.30 24.23 -18.24
C MET A 309 -20.31 23.57 -17.28
N SER A 310 -20.82 22.40 -17.66
CA SER A 310 -21.60 21.56 -16.74
C SER A 310 -20.72 20.93 -15.66
N ALA A 311 -21.32 20.53 -14.53
CA ALA A 311 -20.60 19.82 -13.47
C ALA A 311 -19.89 18.55 -13.97
N SER A 312 -20.52 17.82 -14.90
CA SER A 312 -19.91 16.65 -15.55
C SER A 312 -18.67 17.00 -16.37
N GLN A 313 -18.69 18.11 -17.11
CA GLN A 313 -17.55 18.56 -17.91
C GLN A 313 -16.40 19.02 -17.01
N LEU A 314 -16.69 19.76 -15.93
CA LEU A 314 -15.69 20.19 -14.96
C LEU A 314 -15.03 18.99 -14.28
N SER A 315 -15.83 18.04 -13.79
CA SER A 315 -15.33 16.81 -13.15
C SER A 315 -14.46 15.98 -14.10
N THR A 316 -14.91 15.76 -15.34
CA THR A 316 -14.13 15.04 -16.36
C THR A 316 -12.79 15.73 -16.67
N CYS A 317 -12.77 17.06 -16.74
CA CYS A 317 -11.52 17.81 -16.93
C CYS A 317 -10.57 17.63 -15.75
N ILE A 318 -11.08 17.68 -14.50
CA ILE A 318 -10.28 17.46 -13.30
C ILE A 318 -9.65 16.08 -13.30
N GLU A 319 -10.44 15.03 -13.58
CA GLU A 319 -9.94 13.65 -13.65
C GLU A 319 -8.87 13.47 -14.74
N SER A 320 -9.10 14.05 -15.92
CA SER A 320 -8.14 13.97 -17.04
C SER A 320 -6.81 14.68 -16.74
N LEU A 321 -6.87 15.83 -16.08
CA LEU A 321 -5.65 16.56 -15.70
C LEU A 321 -4.92 15.92 -14.52
N ALA A 322 -5.66 15.29 -13.59
CA ALA A 322 -5.06 14.50 -12.52
C ALA A 322 -4.24 13.32 -13.08
N GLU A 323 -4.79 12.61 -14.08
CA GLU A 323 -4.07 11.55 -14.79
C GLU A 323 -2.80 12.07 -15.46
N THR A 324 -2.88 13.28 -16.04
CA THR A 324 -1.72 13.93 -16.65
C THR A 324 -0.62 14.24 -15.64
N LEU A 325 -0.98 14.79 -14.46
CA LEU A 325 -0.02 15.06 -13.40
C LEU A 325 0.70 13.79 -12.92
N ARG A 326 -0.03 12.67 -12.82
CA ARG A 326 0.52 11.36 -12.44
C ARG A 326 1.47 10.81 -13.51
N ALA A 327 0.99 10.66 -14.75
CA ALA A 327 1.77 10.05 -15.83
C ALA A 327 3.03 10.85 -16.19
N CYS A 328 2.95 12.18 -16.16
CA CYS A 328 4.10 13.03 -16.50
C CYS A 328 5.18 13.04 -15.42
N HIS A 329 4.86 12.68 -14.17
CA HIS A 329 5.84 12.51 -13.11
C HIS A 329 6.69 11.26 -13.31
N GLU A 330 6.07 10.15 -13.73
CA GLU A 330 6.78 8.89 -13.95
C GLU A 330 7.67 8.94 -15.20
N GLU A 331 7.26 9.71 -16.21
CA GLU A 331 7.88 9.71 -17.54
C GLU A 331 8.69 10.98 -17.87
N ASN A 332 8.66 12.00 -17.00
CA ASN A 332 9.29 13.32 -17.21
C ASN A 332 8.94 13.97 -18.56
N THR A 333 7.68 13.85 -18.97
CA THR A 333 7.21 14.27 -20.30
C THR A 333 6.93 15.77 -20.41
N LEU A 334 6.54 16.44 -19.32
CA LEU A 334 6.27 17.87 -19.29
C LEU A 334 7.33 18.64 -18.50
N SER A 335 7.53 19.90 -18.88
CA SER A 335 8.40 20.81 -18.11
C SER A 335 7.79 21.09 -16.73
N HIS A 336 8.63 21.42 -15.75
CA HIS A 336 8.16 21.79 -14.42
C HIS A 336 7.20 23.00 -14.44
N THR A 337 7.43 23.96 -15.35
CA THR A 337 6.54 25.11 -15.56
C THR A 337 5.17 24.71 -16.09
N ASP A 338 5.10 23.74 -17.01
CA ASP A 338 3.83 23.26 -17.55
C ASP A 338 3.03 22.49 -16.49
N LEU A 339 3.72 21.68 -15.67
CA LEU A 339 3.08 20.96 -14.55
C LEU A 339 2.49 21.92 -13.51
N GLN A 340 3.19 23.02 -13.19
CA GLN A 340 2.65 24.08 -12.33
C GLN A 340 1.41 24.76 -12.94
N PHE A 341 1.41 24.97 -14.25
CA PHE A 341 0.26 25.54 -14.94
C PHE A 341 -0.95 24.59 -14.93
N VAL A 342 -0.74 23.29 -15.19
CA VAL A 342 -1.78 22.24 -15.06
C VAL A 342 -2.37 22.24 -13.65
N SER A 343 -1.51 22.21 -12.63
CA SER A 343 -1.90 22.25 -11.20
C SER A 343 -2.79 23.46 -10.88
N ARG A 344 -2.45 24.65 -11.39
CA ARG A 344 -3.25 25.87 -11.23
C ARG A 344 -4.63 25.76 -11.89
N VAL A 345 -4.70 25.23 -13.11
CA VAL A 345 -5.97 25.06 -13.85
C VAL A 345 -6.87 24.05 -13.12
N VAL A 346 -6.32 22.96 -12.61
CA VAL A 346 -7.05 21.96 -11.80
C VAL A 346 -7.70 22.62 -10.57
N ALA A 347 -6.96 23.43 -9.82
CA ALA A 347 -7.49 24.13 -8.65
C ALA A 347 -8.66 25.07 -9.02
N LYS A 348 -8.56 25.81 -10.13
CA LYS A 348 -9.63 26.69 -10.62
C LYS A 348 -10.86 25.93 -11.12
N LEU A 349 -10.68 24.78 -11.75
CA LEU A 349 -11.77 23.90 -12.16
C LEU A 349 -12.51 23.34 -10.96
N LEU A 350 -11.79 22.89 -9.93
CA LEU A 350 -12.37 22.41 -8.68
C LEU A 350 -13.15 23.51 -7.96
N GLU A 351 -12.60 24.73 -7.89
CA GLU A 351 -13.28 25.91 -7.34
C GLU A 351 -14.61 26.21 -8.06
N THR A 352 -14.60 26.12 -9.39
CA THR A 352 -15.80 26.35 -10.22
C THR A 352 -16.83 25.25 -10.00
N LEU A 353 -16.40 23.98 -9.93
CA LEU A 353 -17.27 22.82 -9.68
C LEU A 353 -17.96 22.93 -8.31
N VAL A 354 -17.18 23.18 -7.27
CA VAL A 354 -17.68 23.36 -5.89
C VAL A 354 -18.69 24.52 -5.84
N SER A 355 -18.34 25.67 -6.41
CA SER A 355 -19.22 26.85 -6.45
C SER A 355 -20.51 26.60 -7.24
N SER A 356 -20.45 25.83 -8.34
CA SER A 356 -21.63 25.48 -9.13
C SER A 356 -22.59 24.58 -8.34
N LEU A 357 -22.06 23.58 -7.63
CA LEU A 357 -22.87 22.63 -6.87
C LEU A 357 -23.51 23.28 -5.64
N GLU A 358 -22.79 24.18 -4.95
CA GLU A 358 -23.33 24.96 -3.83
C GLU A 358 -24.54 25.82 -4.25
N LYS A 359 -24.47 26.48 -5.42
CA LYS A 359 -25.59 27.28 -5.95
C LYS A 359 -26.85 26.45 -6.17
N THR A 360 -26.68 25.18 -6.58
CA THR A 360 -27.80 24.25 -6.81
C THR A 360 -28.26 23.52 -5.55
N GLY A 361 -27.65 23.81 -4.39
CA GLY A 361 -27.96 23.18 -3.11
C GLY A 361 -27.33 21.80 -2.90
N GLY A 362 -26.65 21.25 -3.90
CA GLY A 362 -25.96 19.95 -3.88
C GLY A 362 -26.90 18.75 -3.63
N SER A 363 -26.82 17.72 -4.47
CA SER A 363 -27.45 16.43 -4.16
C SER A 363 -26.40 15.37 -3.82
N SER A 364 -26.85 14.30 -3.16
CA SER A 364 -26.03 13.11 -2.94
C SER A 364 -25.56 12.48 -4.24
N GLN A 365 -26.38 12.55 -5.29
CA GLN A 365 -26.04 12.09 -6.63
C GLN A 365 -24.91 12.95 -7.23
N ASP A 366 -24.94 14.28 -7.03
CA ASP A 366 -23.87 15.16 -7.52
C ASP A 366 -22.54 14.88 -6.80
N CYS A 367 -22.60 14.57 -5.51
CA CYS A 367 -21.41 14.15 -4.76
C CYS A 367 -20.83 12.85 -5.31
N SER A 368 -21.66 11.82 -5.49
CA SER A 368 -21.25 10.50 -6.00
C SER A 368 -20.72 10.57 -7.43
N VAL A 369 -21.35 11.37 -8.31
CA VAL A 369 -20.97 11.43 -9.74
C VAL A 369 -19.82 12.39 -10.01
N TYR A 370 -19.68 13.50 -9.27
CA TYR A 370 -18.72 14.55 -9.62
C TYR A 370 -17.63 14.79 -8.58
N LEU A 371 -17.98 14.87 -7.28
CA LEU A 371 -17.03 15.26 -6.24
C LEU A 371 -16.17 14.10 -5.73
N VAL A 372 -16.75 12.93 -5.53
CA VAL A 372 -15.99 11.74 -5.08
C VAL A 372 -14.93 11.36 -6.11
N PRO A 373 -15.24 11.22 -7.42
CA PRO A 373 -14.23 10.91 -8.44
C PRO A 373 -13.13 11.97 -8.51
N ALA A 374 -13.50 13.26 -8.52
CA ALA A 374 -12.53 14.36 -8.54
C ALA A 374 -11.60 14.33 -7.31
N THR A 375 -12.15 14.13 -6.12
CA THR A 375 -11.35 14.08 -4.88
C THR A 375 -10.38 12.89 -4.88
N LEU A 376 -10.83 11.73 -5.35
CA LEU A 376 -9.99 10.55 -5.47
C LEU A 376 -8.87 10.74 -6.49
N ALA A 377 -9.20 11.25 -7.69
CA ALA A 377 -8.23 11.49 -8.75
C ALA A 377 -7.09 12.42 -8.30
N LEU A 378 -7.41 13.44 -7.50
CA LEU A 378 -6.45 14.42 -7.00
C LEU A 378 -5.65 13.98 -5.77
N SER A 379 -5.97 12.82 -5.17
CA SER A 379 -5.47 12.51 -3.83
C SER A 379 -3.96 12.37 -3.72
N GLU A 380 -3.33 11.69 -4.68
CA GLU A 380 -1.88 11.52 -4.71
C GLU A 380 -1.15 12.85 -4.96
N GLU A 381 -1.71 13.70 -5.82
CA GLU A 381 -1.14 15.00 -6.20
C GLU A 381 -1.17 16.00 -5.05
N VAL A 382 -2.23 15.97 -4.23
CA VAL A 382 -2.31 16.78 -3.01
C VAL A 382 -1.32 16.28 -1.95
N VAL A 383 -1.27 14.96 -1.71
CA VAL A 383 -0.38 14.34 -0.70
C VAL A 383 1.10 14.61 -1.01
N SER A 384 1.49 14.47 -2.26
CA SER A 384 2.86 14.74 -2.72
C SER A 384 3.21 16.24 -2.75
N GLY A 385 2.23 17.13 -2.54
CA GLY A 385 2.40 18.57 -2.59
C GLY A 385 2.54 19.15 -4.00
N ARG A 386 2.23 18.38 -5.05
CA ARG A 386 2.25 18.81 -6.46
C ARG A 386 1.03 19.68 -6.80
N LEU A 387 -0.08 19.46 -6.11
CA LEU A 387 -1.29 20.28 -6.19
C LEU A 387 -1.49 21.06 -4.89
N ALA A 388 -1.45 22.39 -4.98
CA ALA A 388 -1.76 23.28 -3.86
C ALA A 388 -3.21 23.76 -3.95
N LEU A 389 -4.02 23.37 -2.96
CA LEU A 389 -5.41 23.82 -2.81
C LEU A 389 -5.51 24.85 -1.67
N SER A 390 -6.38 25.84 -1.84
CA SER A 390 -6.63 26.85 -0.80
C SER A 390 -7.44 26.24 0.35
N SER A 391 -7.19 26.68 1.60
CA SER A 391 -7.98 26.22 2.77
C SER A 391 -9.49 26.43 2.58
N PRO A 392 -9.97 27.59 2.09
CA PRO A 392 -11.40 27.81 1.90
C PRO A 392 -12.05 26.84 0.89
N LEU A 393 -11.34 26.48 -0.19
CA LEU A 393 -11.84 25.52 -1.17
C LEU A 393 -11.97 24.12 -0.58
N MET A 394 -10.95 23.67 0.17
CA MET A 394 -10.98 22.36 0.82
C MET A 394 -12.08 22.28 1.89
N GLU A 395 -12.24 23.32 2.71
CA GLU A 395 -13.32 23.39 3.72
C GLU A 395 -14.71 23.27 3.09
N ARG A 396 -14.94 23.98 1.97
CA ARG A 396 -16.20 23.92 1.23
C ARG A 396 -16.44 22.54 0.60
N LEU A 397 -15.42 21.96 -0.03
CA LEU A 397 -15.48 20.61 -0.59
C LEU A 397 -15.82 19.57 0.50
N PHE A 398 -15.11 19.60 1.62
CA PHE A 398 -15.31 18.68 2.74
C PHE A 398 -16.68 18.85 3.38
N ARG A 399 -17.17 20.10 3.47
CA ARG A 399 -18.53 20.38 3.98
C ARG A 399 -19.59 19.73 3.10
N MET A 400 -19.53 19.89 1.78
CA MET A 400 -20.49 19.24 0.89
C MET A 400 -20.46 17.72 1.01
N LEU A 401 -19.25 17.12 0.98
CA LEU A 401 -19.09 15.67 1.13
C LEU A 401 -19.60 15.16 2.47
N TYR A 402 -19.38 15.92 3.55
CA TYR A 402 -19.86 15.57 4.89
C TYR A 402 -21.38 15.65 5.00
N CYS A 403 -22.00 16.73 4.48
CA CYS A 403 -23.46 16.91 4.49
C CYS A 403 -24.22 15.77 3.80
N HIS A 404 -23.61 15.13 2.78
CA HIS A 404 -24.22 14.01 2.07
C HIS A 404 -23.64 12.63 2.44
N PHE A 405 -22.75 12.56 3.44
CA PHE A 405 -22.00 11.36 3.77
C PHE A 405 -22.87 10.12 4.03
N GLU A 406 -23.97 10.29 4.77
CA GLU A 406 -24.91 9.20 5.10
C GLU A 406 -25.64 8.64 3.87
N THR A 407 -25.75 9.41 2.79
CA THR A 407 -26.43 8.98 1.56
C THR A 407 -25.48 8.33 0.55
N LEU A 408 -24.17 8.48 0.74
CA LEU A 408 -23.15 7.82 -0.09
C LEU A 408 -23.12 6.31 0.16
N LYS A 409 -22.69 5.55 -0.83
CA LYS A 409 -22.47 4.10 -0.69
C LYS A 409 -21.29 3.83 0.26
N PRO A 410 -21.25 2.66 0.94
CA PRO A 410 -20.14 2.32 1.84
C PRO A 410 -18.75 2.48 1.21
N ARG A 411 -18.61 2.08 -0.05
CA ARG A 411 -17.37 2.25 -0.82
C ARG A 411 -16.97 3.73 -0.96
N GLU A 412 -17.91 4.57 -1.39
CA GLU A 412 -17.70 6.01 -1.58
C GLU A 412 -17.37 6.70 -0.25
N ARG A 413 -17.99 6.29 0.86
CA ARG A 413 -17.67 6.79 2.20
C ARG A 413 -16.23 6.46 2.60
N ALA A 414 -15.79 5.22 2.36
CA ALA A 414 -14.42 4.80 2.66
C ALA A 414 -13.39 5.59 1.84
N ASP A 415 -13.70 5.81 0.55
CA ASP A 415 -12.91 6.61 -0.38
C ASP A 415 -12.80 8.08 0.06
N VAL A 416 -13.91 8.72 0.43
CA VAL A 416 -13.93 10.10 0.95
C VAL A 416 -13.11 10.24 2.22
N VAL A 417 -13.33 9.38 3.21
CA VAL A 417 -12.59 9.45 4.49
C VAL A 417 -11.09 9.23 4.25
N THR A 418 -10.75 8.28 3.39
CA THR A 418 -9.35 8.03 3.00
C THR A 418 -8.72 9.30 2.43
N ALA A 419 -9.36 9.95 1.47
CA ALA A 419 -8.86 11.18 0.87
C ALA A 419 -8.73 12.30 1.91
N VAL A 420 -9.75 12.52 2.74
CA VAL A 420 -9.75 13.55 3.79
C VAL A 420 -8.58 13.37 4.76
N PHE A 421 -8.30 12.14 5.21
CA PHE A 421 -7.16 11.86 6.09
C PHE A 421 -5.81 11.96 5.37
N LEU A 422 -5.73 11.57 4.10
CA LEU A 422 -4.50 11.71 3.31
C LEU A 422 -4.18 13.19 3.04
N TRP A 423 -5.19 14.03 2.84
CA TRP A 423 -5.03 15.47 2.59
C TRP A 423 -4.65 16.26 3.84
N GLY A 424 -4.45 15.57 4.99
CA GLY A 424 -3.68 16.09 6.11
C GLY A 424 -4.39 17.15 6.95
N LEU A 425 -5.75 17.17 6.96
CA LEU A 425 -6.64 18.08 7.70
C LEU A 425 -5.90 19.27 8.39
N LEU A 426 -5.51 20.22 7.52
CA LEU A 426 -4.72 21.45 7.72
C LEU A 426 -3.18 21.27 7.71
N ARG A 427 -2.54 21.46 6.53
CA ARG A 427 -1.19 22.06 6.47
C ARG A 427 -1.25 23.50 7.02
N GLN A 428 -1.40 23.68 8.33
CA GLN A 428 -1.24 24.98 8.98
C GLN A 428 0.22 25.16 9.38
N ALA A 429 0.89 26.10 8.70
CA ALA A 429 2.19 26.57 9.13
C ALA A 429 2.11 27.08 10.59
N PRO A 430 3.13 26.80 11.44
CA PRO A 430 3.10 27.13 12.88
C PRO A 430 2.91 28.62 13.21
N THR A 431 3.08 29.52 12.24
CA THR A 431 2.89 30.98 12.38
C THR A 431 1.42 31.40 12.51
N GLN A 432 0.47 30.74 11.85
CA GLN A 432 -0.95 31.15 11.89
C GLN A 432 -1.67 30.81 13.21
N ARG A 433 -1.15 29.85 14.00
CA ARG A 433 -1.69 29.51 15.33
C ARG A 433 -1.59 30.65 16.36
N ARG A 434 -0.68 31.62 16.16
CA ARG A 434 -0.52 32.77 17.07
C ARG A 434 -1.48 33.92 16.77
N GLU A 435 -1.91 34.07 15.51
CA GLU A 435 -2.82 35.14 15.10
C GLU A 435 -4.29 34.73 15.33
N GLN A 436 -4.69 33.51 14.99
CA GLN A 436 -6.06 33.04 15.26
C GLN A 436 -6.41 32.91 16.75
N ARG A 437 -5.43 32.65 17.63
CA ARG A 437 -5.66 32.69 19.10
C ARG A 437 -5.84 34.11 19.64
N ARG A 438 -5.41 35.15 18.91
CA ARG A 438 -5.71 36.54 19.24
C ARG A 438 -7.10 36.93 18.76
N ASP A 439 -7.55 36.42 17.62
CA ASP A 439 -8.88 36.75 17.07
C ASP A 439 -10.03 35.95 17.73
N GLN A 440 -9.81 34.68 18.10
CA GLN A 440 -10.81 33.90 18.85
C GLN A 440 -11.09 34.42 20.28
N ARG A 441 -10.26 35.32 20.81
CA ARG A 441 -10.56 36.02 22.08
C ARG A 441 -11.45 37.27 21.88
N ARG A 442 -11.77 37.65 20.65
CA ARG A 442 -12.64 38.79 20.34
C ARG A 442 -14.07 38.40 19.92
N ASP A 443 -14.29 37.18 19.43
CA ASP A 443 -15.60 36.75 18.89
C ASP A 443 -16.38 35.77 19.81
N LEU A 444 -16.31 35.95 21.13
CA LEU A 444 -17.01 35.08 22.09
C LEU A 444 -18.52 35.37 22.27
N ASP A 445 -19.10 36.24 21.44
CA ASP A 445 -20.53 36.58 21.52
C ASP A 445 -21.20 36.48 20.14
N LEU A 446 -21.50 35.27 19.65
CA LEU A 446 -22.62 34.99 18.72
C LEU A 446 -22.86 33.46 18.61
N PRO A 447 -24.11 32.97 18.77
CA PRO A 447 -24.41 31.55 18.67
C PRO A 447 -24.54 31.13 17.21
N GLN A 448 -23.53 30.43 16.67
CA GLN A 448 -23.62 29.78 15.36
C GLN A 448 -24.19 28.36 15.45
N SER A 449 -25.30 28.19 14.75
CA SER A 449 -26.01 26.96 14.41
C SER A 449 -25.11 25.77 14.01
N GLY A 450 -25.19 24.67 14.75
CA GLY A 450 -25.34 23.29 14.26
C GLY A 450 -24.30 22.62 13.34
N ALA A 451 -23.26 23.28 12.83
CA ALA A 451 -22.29 22.67 11.91
C ALA A 451 -20.91 22.52 12.58
N GLY A 452 -20.54 21.28 12.93
CA GLY A 452 -19.21 20.98 13.45
C GLY A 452 -18.11 21.33 12.43
N ASP A 453 -16.90 21.61 12.93
CA ASP A 453 -15.73 21.88 12.10
C ASP A 453 -15.39 20.66 11.21
N VAL A 454 -15.61 20.80 9.89
CA VAL A 454 -15.36 19.75 8.87
C VAL A 454 -13.88 19.47 8.67
N CYS A 455 -13.00 20.35 9.18
CA CYS A 455 -11.57 20.10 9.26
C CYS A 455 -11.17 19.33 10.52
N SER A 456 -12.11 19.02 11.42
CA SER A 456 -11.83 18.25 12.62
C SER A 456 -11.78 16.74 12.33
N PRO A 457 -10.67 16.04 12.66
CA PRO A 457 -10.61 14.58 12.53
C PRO A 457 -11.68 13.85 13.35
N ALA A 458 -12.16 14.44 14.46
CA ALA A 458 -13.19 13.84 15.31
C ALA A 458 -14.53 13.70 14.58
N LEU A 459 -14.88 14.67 13.75
CA LEU A 459 -16.14 14.69 13.00
C LEU A 459 -16.20 13.48 12.04
N TRP A 460 -15.14 13.27 11.26
CA TRP A 460 -15.02 12.15 10.33
C TRP A 460 -14.92 10.80 11.05
N CYS A 461 -14.21 10.73 12.18
CA CYS A 461 -14.16 9.50 12.99
C CYS A 461 -15.55 9.08 13.48
N ASN A 462 -16.37 10.03 13.93
CA ASN A 462 -17.74 9.77 14.37
C ASN A 462 -18.63 9.30 13.20
N ALA A 463 -18.49 9.91 12.02
CA ALA A 463 -19.23 9.50 10.83
C ALA A 463 -18.90 8.07 10.37
N VAL A 464 -17.61 7.68 10.45
CA VAL A 464 -17.19 6.28 10.21
C VAL A 464 -17.79 5.34 11.25
N LEU A 465 -17.71 5.69 12.53
CA LEU A 465 -18.25 4.88 13.62
C LEU A 465 -19.76 4.66 13.50
N ALA A 466 -20.52 5.69 13.13
CA ALA A 466 -21.96 5.60 12.90
C ALA A 466 -22.34 4.63 11.77
N ASN A 467 -21.41 4.39 10.83
CA ASN A 467 -21.63 3.56 9.64
C ASN A 467 -20.76 2.30 9.63
N VAL A 468 -20.14 1.92 10.75
CA VAL A 468 -19.10 0.88 10.79
C VAL A 468 -19.60 -0.48 10.30
N ASP A 469 -20.86 -0.80 10.58
CA ASP A 469 -21.47 -2.08 10.22
C ASP A 469 -21.80 -2.18 8.72
N ALA A 470 -21.86 -1.05 8.02
CA ALA A 470 -22.15 -1.01 6.57
C ALA A 470 -20.92 -1.31 5.70
N TYR A 471 -19.71 -1.25 6.25
CA TYR A 471 -18.49 -1.55 5.50
C TYR A 471 -18.26 -3.05 5.37
N ASN A 472 -17.94 -3.49 4.15
CA ASN A 472 -17.40 -4.83 3.90
C ASN A 472 -15.92 -4.91 4.32
N ALA A 473 -15.31 -6.09 4.19
CA ALA A 473 -13.91 -6.30 4.57
C ALA A 473 -12.92 -5.39 3.81
N LEU A 474 -13.10 -5.17 2.51
CA LEU A 474 -12.19 -4.34 1.70
C LEU A 474 -12.26 -2.87 2.10
N ASP A 475 -13.46 -2.33 2.29
CA ASP A 475 -13.68 -0.94 2.67
C ASP A 475 -13.14 -0.66 4.08
N ALA A 476 -13.39 -1.56 5.03
CA ALA A 476 -12.86 -1.45 6.38
C ALA A 476 -11.33 -1.59 6.42
N LEU A 477 -10.74 -2.46 5.59
CA LEU A 477 -9.28 -2.59 5.45
C LEU A 477 -8.64 -1.35 4.84
N GLN A 478 -9.27 -0.74 3.83
CA GLN A 478 -8.80 0.51 3.23
C GLN A 478 -8.76 1.61 4.28
N LEU A 479 -9.87 1.85 4.98
CA LEU A 479 -9.93 2.82 6.09
C LEU A 479 -8.85 2.55 7.13
N MET A 480 -8.72 1.29 7.57
CA MET A 480 -7.74 0.91 8.57
C MET A 480 -6.30 1.17 8.11
N ASN A 481 -5.98 0.86 6.86
CA ASN A 481 -4.64 0.97 6.30
C ASN A 481 -4.24 2.41 6.00
N GLU A 482 -5.10 3.16 5.30
CA GLU A 482 -4.77 4.51 4.85
C GLU A 482 -4.78 5.50 6.02
N VAL A 483 -5.79 5.44 6.89
CA VAL A 483 -5.84 6.31 8.07
C VAL A 483 -4.69 6.00 9.03
N SER A 484 -4.37 4.72 9.25
CA SER A 484 -3.20 4.36 10.06
C SER A 484 -1.87 4.74 9.40
N ALA A 485 -1.79 4.76 8.07
CA ALA A 485 -0.60 5.21 7.37
C ALA A 485 -0.41 6.72 7.58
N ALA A 486 -1.44 7.53 7.33
CA ALA A 486 -1.41 8.99 7.47
C ALA A 486 -1.08 9.42 8.90
N VAL A 487 -1.87 8.96 9.88
CA VAL A 487 -1.77 9.41 11.28
C VAL A 487 -0.43 9.03 11.93
N TYR A 488 0.10 7.85 11.63
CA TYR A 488 1.37 7.40 12.22
C TYR A 488 2.62 7.83 11.43
N ALA A 489 2.48 8.23 10.16
CA ALA A 489 3.58 8.85 9.42
C ALA A 489 3.88 10.24 9.99
N GLU A 490 2.86 11.08 10.18
CA GLU A 490 3.01 12.42 10.78
C GLU A 490 3.44 12.37 12.25
N GLY A 491 2.99 11.36 13.00
CA GLY A 491 3.41 11.17 14.39
C GLY A 491 4.89 10.82 14.57
N ALA A 492 5.59 10.35 13.53
CA ALA A 492 6.99 9.95 13.59
C ALA A 492 7.98 11.14 13.47
N GLU A 493 7.54 12.27 12.90
CA GLU A 493 8.40 13.47 12.72
C GLU A 493 8.62 14.27 14.01
N GLY A 494 7.92 13.94 15.09
CA GLY A 494 8.27 14.27 16.47
C GLY A 494 8.49 15.76 16.77
N GLY A 495 7.42 16.42 17.21
CA GLY A 495 7.48 17.67 17.97
C GLY A 495 6.24 18.55 17.76
N ALA A 496 5.42 18.76 18.80
CA ALA A 496 4.38 19.79 19.00
C ALA A 496 3.41 20.19 17.83
N GLY A 497 3.51 19.58 16.66
CA GLY A 497 2.88 19.96 15.40
C GLY A 497 2.26 18.78 14.64
N SER A 498 2.03 17.64 15.31
CA SER A 498 1.21 16.55 14.74
C SER A 498 -0.22 17.09 14.51
N ASN A 499 -0.70 17.05 13.26
CA ASN A 499 -2.06 17.50 12.93
C ASN A 499 -3.12 16.56 13.51
N TYR A 500 -2.76 15.28 13.70
CA TYR A 500 -3.66 14.29 14.27
C TYR A 500 -3.44 14.07 15.77
N ASN A 501 -4.52 14.15 16.54
CA ASN A 501 -4.55 13.64 17.90
C ASN A 501 -4.89 12.15 17.90
N LEU A 502 -3.89 11.31 18.17
CA LEU A 502 -4.02 9.85 18.25
C LEU A 502 -5.15 9.38 19.18
N SER A 503 -5.51 10.14 20.23
CA SER A 503 -6.59 9.76 21.14
C SER A 503 -7.97 9.82 20.49
N LEU A 504 -8.15 10.63 19.45
CA LEU A 504 -9.43 10.79 18.74
C LEU A 504 -9.63 9.71 17.66
N VAL A 505 -8.56 9.34 16.97
CA VAL A 505 -8.63 8.38 15.84
C VAL A 505 -8.59 6.93 16.31
N ARG A 506 -7.88 6.66 17.42
CA ARG A 506 -7.70 5.30 17.95
C ARG A 506 -9.01 4.53 18.21
N PRO A 507 -10.08 5.12 18.81
CA PRO A 507 -11.35 4.43 19.00
C PRO A 507 -11.99 3.93 17.71
N MET A 508 -11.98 4.76 16.66
CA MET A 508 -12.49 4.38 15.32
C MET A 508 -11.70 3.20 14.75
N LEU A 509 -10.37 3.26 14.79
CA LEU A 509 -9.51 2.18 14.28
C LEU A 509 -9.68 0.86 15.07
N LEU A 510 -9.90 0.94 16.39
CA LEU A 510 -10.21 -0.23 17.20
C LEU A 510 -11.56 -0.85 16.82
N ARG A 511 -12.58 -0.03 16.58
CA ARG A 511 -13.91 -0.54 16.18
C ARG A 511 -13.88 -1.15 14.77
N LEU A 512 -13.15 -0.55 13.84
CA LEU A 512 -12.90 -1.14 12.51
C LEU A 512 -12.14 -2.46 12.61
N HIS A 513 -11.14 -2.55 13.49
CA HIS A 513 -10.45 -3.81 13.77
C HIS A 513 -11.39 -4.89 14.31
N GLU A 514 -12.26 -4.57 15.28
CA GLU A 514 -13.27 -5.50 15.80
C GLU A 514 -14.21 -6.00 14.69
N ARG A 515 -14.66 -5.08 13.82
CA ARG A 515 -15.49 -5.43 12.65
C ARG A 515 -14.77 -6.39 11.71
N LEU A 516 -13.49 -6.14 11.41
CA LEU A 516 -12.66 -7.02 10.58
C LEU A 516 -12.42 -8.40 11.23
N GLN A 517 -12.24 -8.45 12.56
CA GLN A 517 -12.16 -9.74 13.27
C GLN A 517 -13.49 -10.52 13.23
N GLY A 518 -14.64 -9.82 13.18
CA GLY A 518 -15.93 -10.45 12.95
C GLY A 518 -16.13 -11.00 11.52
N MET A 519 -15.33 -10.57 10.55
CA MET A 519 -15.39 -10.97 9.13
C MET A 519 -14.20 -11.83 8.70
N GLN A 520 -13.66 -12.66 9.61
CA GLN A 520 -12.46 -13.46 9.33
C GLN A 520 -12.60 -14.37 8.09
N GLY A 521 -13.80 -14.88 7.81
CA GLY A 521 -14.06 -15.71 6.62
C GLY A 521 -13.77 -14.96 5.30
N ASP A 522 -14.11 -13.68 5.24
CA ASP A 522 -14.01 -12.86 4.03
C ASP A 522 -12.55 -12.43 3.76
N LEU A 523 -11.68 -12.47 4.77
CA LEU A 523 -10.26 -12.10 4.62
C LEU A 523 -9.51 -13.05 3.66
N HIS A 524 -10.02 -14.26 3.43
CA HIS A 524 -9.45 -15.20 2.47
C HIS A 524 -9.60 -14.76 1.01
N GLU A 525 -10.50 -13.83 0.70
CA GLU A 525 -10.71 -13.31 -0.66
C GLU A 525 -9.96 -11.98 -0.91
N VAL A 526 -9.44 -11.36 0.14
CA VAL A 526 -8.74 -10.07 0.08
C VAL A 526 -7.32 -10.23 -0.48
N PRO A 527 -6.79 -9.28 -1.28
CA PRO A 527 -5.38 -9.29 -1.74
C PRO A 527 -4.34 -9.30 -0.61
N SER A 528 -3.21 -9.99 -0.84
CA SER A 528 -2.10 -10.08 0.14
C SER A 528 -1.52 -8.73 0.53
N SER A 529 -1.47 -7.76 -0.40
CA SER A 529 -0.96 -6.41 -0.16
C SER A 529 -1.76 -5.66 0.91
N CYS A 530 -3.09 -5.76 0.87
CA CYS A 530 -3.98 -5.16 1.86
C CYS A 530 -3.82 -5.81 3.24
N LEU A 531 -3.67 -7.14 3.28
CA LEU A 531 -3.50 -7.89 4.53
C LEU A 531 -2.12 -7.65 5.17
N ALA A 532 -1.06 -7.57 4.37
CA ALA A 532 0.29 -7.24 4.86
C ALA A 532 0.34 -5.81 5.44
N ARG A 533 -0.36 -4.85 4.81
CA ARG A 533 -0.54 -3.50 5.36
C ARG A 533 -1.37 -3.52 6.63
N TYR A 534 -2.42 -4.34 6.70
CA TYR A 534 -3.27 -4.46 7.88
C TYR A 534 -2.52 -4.98 9.09
N LEU A 535 -1.67 -6.00 8.94
CA LEU A 535 -0.77 -6.44 10.01
C LEU A 535 0.14 -5.32 10.53
N ALA A 536 0.67 -4.49 9.63
CA ALA A 536 1.48 -3.33 10.01
C ALA A 536 0.64 -2.27 10.74
N SER A 537 -0.59 -2.01 10.30
CA SER A 537 -1.54 -1.09 10.94
C SER A 537 -1.92 -1.56 12.35
N MET A 538 -2.21 -2.85 12.52
CA MET A 538 -2.44 -3.49 13.83
C MET A 538 -1.24 -3.31 14.77
N SER A 539 -0.03 -3.52 14.24
CA SER A 539 1.20 -3.34 14.99
C SER A 539 1.42 -1.90 15.42
N LYS A 540 1.10 -0.92 14.57
CA LYS A 540 1.17 0.52 14.90
C LYS A 540 0.13 0.90 15.96
N LEU A 541 -1.07 0.33 15.89
CA LEU A 541 -2.13 0.53 16.89
C LEU A 541 -1.74 -0.01 18.28
N GLY A 542 -0.77 -0.91 18.34
CA GLY A 542 -0.32 -1.54 19.58
C GLY A 542 -1.33 -2.55 20.12
N LEU A 543 -1.99 -3.30 19.23
CA LEU A 543 -2.84 -4.42 19.63
C LEU A 543 -1.99 -5.47 20.34
N ARG A 544 -2.45 -5.91 21.52
CA ARG A 544 -1.67 -6.81 22.40
C ARG A 544 -1.99 -8.29 22.20
N ARG A 545 -3.17 -8.62 21.66
CA ARG A 545 -3.61 -10.00 21.50
C ARG A 545 -2.89 -10.63 20.30
N LYS A 546 -2.02 -11.62 20.57
CA LYS A 546 -1.29 -12.33 19.51
C LYS A 546 -2.21 -13.11 18.56
N ALA A 547 -3.37 -13.57 19.04
CA ALA A 547 -4.36 -14.30 18.25
C ALA A 547 -4.80 -13.52 17.00
N ASP A 548 -5.03 -12.21 17.16
CA ASP A 548 -5.46 -11.33 16.07
C ASP A 548 -4.39 -11.24 14.97
N TYR A 549 -3.11 -11.27 15.33
CA TYR A 549 -2.02 -11.30 14.34
C TYR A 549 -1.93 -12.66 13.65
N TYR A 550 -2.13 -13.75 14.38
CA TYR A 550 -2.09 -15.09 13.80
C TYR A 550 -3.22 -15.35 12.80
N SER A 551 -4.43 -14.81 13.02
CA SER A 551 -5.53 -14.98 12.06
C SER A 551 -5.17 -14.48 10.66
N VAL A 552 -4.52 -13.31 10.57
CA VAL A 552 -4.06 -12.74 9.29
C VAL A 552 -2.76 -13.39 8.81
N LEU A 553 -1.81 -13.65 9.71
CA LEU A 553 -0.51 -14.24 9.37
C LEU A 553 -0.67 -15.65 8.76
N ASN A 554 -1.61 -16.45 9.26
CA ASN A 554 -1.87 -17.79 8.74
C ASN A 554 -2.35 -17.75 7.27
N ILE A 555 -3.16 -16.76 6.91
CA ILE A 555 -3.60 -16.54 5.53
C ILE A 555 -2.40 -16.15 4.65
N LEU A 556 -1.59 -15.19 5.12
CA LEU A 556 -0.44 -14.70 4.34
C LEU A 556 0.65 -15.75 4.16
N GLN A 557 0.85 -16.66 5.12
CA GLN A 557 1.83 -17.75 5.01
C GLN A 557 1.46 -18.80 3.95
N GLN A 558 0.20 -18.88 3.55
CA GLN A 558 -0.29 -19.80 2.51
C GLN A 558 -0.22 -19.18 1.11
N ARG A 559 0.22 -17.93 0.99
CA ARG A 559 0.22 -17.16 -0.26
C ARG A 559 1.63 -16.74 -0.64
N GLU A 560 1.80 -16.46 -1.93
CA GLU A 560 3.02 -15.82 -2.42
C GLU A 560 3.01 -14.33 -2.04
N LEU A 561 4.12 -13.88 -1.46
CA LEU A 561 4.35 -12.48 -1.07
C LEU A 561 5.48 -11.92 -1.91
N THR A 562 5.33 -10.66 -2.32
CA THR A 562 6.47 -9.88 -2.85
C THR A 562 7.53 -9.70 -1.76
N ASP A 563 8.79 -9.46 -2.16
CA ASP A 563 9.89 -9.27 -1.20
C ASP A 563 9.61 -8.12 -0.21
N PHE A 564 8.93 -7.07 -0.67
CA PHE A 564 8.52 -5.93 0.16
C PHE A 564 7.41 -6.29 1.16
N GLU A 565 6.39 -7.03 0.73
CA GLU A 565 5.35 -7.54 1.63
C GLU A 565 5.93 -8.50 2.67
N GLY A 566 6.82 -9.41 2.24
CA GLY A 566 7.52 -10.35 3.10
C GLY A 566 8.34 -9.63 4.18
N LEU A 567 9.11 -8.60 3.82
CA LEU A 567 9.87 -7.79 4.78
C LEU A 567 8.96 -7.05 5.76
N ARG A 568 7.85 -6.49 5.29
CA ARG A 568 6.86 -5.80 6.14
C ARG A 568 6.22 -6.75 7.15
N VAL A 569 5.78 -7.93 6.71
CA VAL A 569 5.21 -8.96 7.59
C VAL A 569 6.27 -9.44 8.59
N LEU A 570 7.51 -9.67 8.14
CA LEU A 570 8.60 -10.08 9.01
C LEU A 570 8.90 -9.02 10.09
N GLY A 571 8.81 -7.72 9.76
CA GLY A 571 8.93 -6.63 10.73
C GLY A 571 7.87 -6.69 11.84
N VAL A 572 6.62 -7.05 11.50
CA VAL A 572 5.54 -7.25 12.49
C VAL A 572 5.81 -8.50 13.34
N VAL A 573 6.23 -9.59 12.70
CA VAL A 573 6.61 -10.84 13.38
C VAL A 573 7.74 -10.59 14.38
N ALA A 574 8.76 -9.82 13.98
CA ALA A 574 9.89 -9.43 14.83
C ALA A 574 9.43 -8.60 16.03
N ARG A 575 8.65 -7.53 15.79
CA ARG A 575 8.21 -6.61 16.84
C ARG A 575 7.29 -7.24 17.89
N HIS A 576 6.47 -8.21 17.51
CA HIS A 576 5.52 -8.88 18.42
C HIS A 576 5.98 -10.27 18.87
N HIS A 577 7.19 -10.69 18.47
CA HIS A 577 7.73 -12.03 18.72
C HIS A 577 6.70 -13.13 18.40
N LEU A 578 6.21 -13.11 17.15
CA LEU A 578 5.27 -14.11 16.64
C LEU A 578 6.03 -15.33 16.13
N ARG A 579 5.47 -16.52 16.30
CA ARG A 579 6.05 -17.76 15.81
C ARG A 579 5.67 -17.96 14.34
N ALA A 580 6.58 -17.59 13.44
CA ALA A 580 6.37 -17.65 11.99
C ALA A 580 7.44 -18.51 11.28
N VAL A 581 7.59 -19.78 11.70
CA VAL A 581 8.68 -20.66 11.22
C VAL A 581 8.72 -20.80 9.69
N PRO A 582 7.60 -21.01 8.97
CA PRO A 582 7.62 -21.12 7.51
C PRO A 582 8.15 -19.85 6.84
N LEU A 583 7.66 -18.69 7.28
CA LEU A 583 8.11 -17.38 6.77
C LEU A 583 9.60 -17.17 7.01
N ILE A 584 10.07 -17.38 8.24
CA ILE A 584 11.49 -17.20 8.61
C ILE A 584 12.38 -18.15 7.78
N THR A 585 11.97 -19.40 7.63
CA THR A 585 12.73 -20.41 6.86
C THR A 585 12.80 -20.01 5.38
N HIS A 586 11.68 -19.57 4.80
CA HIS A 586 11.65 -19.09 3.42
C HIS A 586 12.55 -17.86 3.23
N THR A 587 12.45 -16.86 4.12
CA THR A 587 13.29 -15.66 4.05
C THR A 587 14.79 -15.98 4.13
N VAL A 588 15.20 -16.89 5.02
CA VAL A 588 16.62 -17.27 5.16
C VAL A 588 17.12 -18.01 3.92
N ARG A 589 16.31 -18.91 3.33
CA ARG A 589 16.65 -19.60 2.07
C ARG A 589 16.77 -18.64 0.89
N SER A 590 15.95 -17.59 0.88
CA SER A 590 15.92 -16.58 -0.19
C SER A 590 16.96 -15.48 -0.03
N LEU A 591 17.82 -15.49 1.00
CA LEU A 591 18.85 -14.45 1.24
C LEU A 591 19.69 -14.09 -0.01
N PRO A 592 20.19 -15.05 -0.82
CA PRO A 592 20.94 -14.71 -2.03
C PRO A 592 20.13 -13.91 -3.05
N ARG A 593 18.85 -14.24 -3.24
CA ARG A 593 17.93 -13.51 -4.13
C ARG A 593 17.60 -12.12 -3.57
N LEU A 594 17.35 -12.05 -2.25
CA LEU A 594 17.03 -10.80 -1.56
C LEU A 594 18.20 -9.81 -1.57
N ALA A 595 19.45 -10.30 -1.62
CA ALA A 595 20.63 -9.46 -1.75
C ALA A 595 20.64 -8.63 -3.04
N SER A 596 20.13 -9.16 -4.15
CA SER A 596 20.01 -8.40 -5.41
C SER A 596 18.72 -7.58 -5.51
N ALA A 597 17.65 -8.00 -4.83
CA ALA A 597 16.33 -7.39 -4.97
C ALA A 597 16.07 -6.21 -4.02
N LEU A 598 16.68 -6.19 -2.84
CA LEU A 598 16.43 -5.19 -1.80
C LEU A 598 17.42 -4.03 -1.88
N HIS A 599 16.95 -2.82 -1.58
CA HIS A 599 17.83 -1.66 -1.37
C HIS A 599 18.65 -1.79 -0.07
N PRO A 600 19.82 -1.13 0.07
CA PRO A 600 20.67 -1.26 1.26
C PRO A 600 19.97 -1.01 2.59
N LYS A 601 19.11 0.01 2.67
CA LYS A 601 18.30 0.29 3.88
C LYS A 601 17.37 -0.88 4.24
N GLN A 602 16.78 -1.53 3.23
CA GLN A 602 15.90 -2.69 3.42
C GLN A 602 16.70 -3.94 3.81
N LYS A 603 17.91 -4.12 3.27
CA LYS A 603 18.86 -5.17 3.68
C LYS A 603 19.21 -5.05 5.17
N CYS A 604 19.53 -3.83 5.63
CA CYS A 604 19.81 -3.56 7.05
C CYS A 604 18.59 -3.86 7.94
N LEU A 605 17.40 -3.45 7.51
CA LEU A 605 16.16 -3.77 8.23
C LEU A 605 15.91 -5.28 8.29
N LEU A 606 16.15 -6.00 7.19
CA LEU A 606 16.03 -7.45 7.14
C LEU A 606 16.96 -8.12 8.16
N LEU A 607 18.22 -7.70 8.24
CA LEU A 607 19.17 -8.20 9.24
C LEU A 607 18.65 -7.99 10.66
N LYS A 608 18.17 -6.79 10.98
CA LYS A 608 17.56 -6.48 12.28
C LYS A 608 16.37 -7.41 12.58
N CYS A 609 15.46 -7.55 11.63
CA CYS A 609 14.28 -8.40 11.81
C CYS A 609 14.67 -9.88 11.98
N LEU A 610 15.63 -10.40 11.22
CA LEU A 610 16.13 -11.77 11.34
C LEU A 610 16.79 -12.03 12.70
N GLY A 611 17.53 -11.06 13.23
CA GLY A 611 18.07 -11.09 14.59
C GLY A 611 16.95 -11.18 15.64
N GLN A 612 15.97 -10.27 15.56
CA GLN A 612 14.85 -10.18 16.52
C GLN A 612 13.91 -11.41 16.50
N VAL A 613 13.69 -12.03 15.34
CA VAL A 613 12.93 -13.30 15.24
C VAL A 613 13.77 -14.54 15.59
N ARG A 614 15.04 -14.35 15.98
CA ARG A 614 15.98 -15.42 16.37
C ARG A 614 16.21 -16.44 15.27
N ALA A 615 16.43 -15.97 14.05
CA ALA A 615 16.72 -16.84 12.89
C ALA A 615 18.08 -17.57 12.99
N GLN A 616 18.81 -17.43 14.09
CA GLN A 616 20.08 -18.09 14.41
C GLN A 616 20.08 -19.62 14.23
N ARG A 617 18.90 -20.26 14.30
CA ARG A 617 18.77 -21.71 14.09
C ARG A 617 18.84 -22.10 12.61
N PHE A 618 18.62 -21.14 11.72
CA PHE A 618 18.62 -21.33 10.27
C PHE A 618 19.87 -20.75 9.60
N VAL A 619 20.67 -19.97 10.35
CA VAL A 619 21.88 -19.31 9.88
C VAL A 619 23.07 -19.91 10.63
N GLN A 620 24.08 -20.36 9.88
CA GLN A 620 25.31 -20.92 10.44
C GLN A 620 26.12 -19.83 11.17
N ALA A 621 26.53 -20.11 12.41
CA ALA A 621 27.48 -19.31 13.18
C ALA A 621 28.88 -19.96 13.10
N PRO A 622 29.97 -19.18 13.23
CA PRO A 622 30.04 -17.73 13.44
C PRO A 622 29.99 -16.91 12.13
N HIS A 623 29.91 -17.58 10.98
CA HIS A 623 29.87 -16.97 9.66
C HIS A 623 28.97 -17.78 8.71
N HIS A 624 28.02 -17.09 8.05
CA HIS A 624 27.14 -17.64 7.03
C HIS A 624 27.42 -17.01 5.67
N ARG A 625 27.71 -17.84 4.66
CA ARG A 625 28.17 -17.40 3.33
C ARG A 625 27.23 -16.39 2.66
N SER A 626 25.90 -16.60 2.75
CA SER A 626 24.94 -15.68 2.13
C SER A 626 24.81 -14.33 2.82
N LEU A 627 25.45 -14.14 3.98
CA LEU A 627 25.52 -12.87 4.71
C LEU A 627 26.91 -12.22 4.61
N ALA A 628 27.85 -12.83 3.90
CA ALA A 628 29.21 -12.33 3.79
C ALA A 628 29.25 -10.95 3.10
N LEU A 629 30.31 -10.19 3.39
CA LEU A 629 30.61 -8.94 2.72
C LEU A 629 30.80 -9.21 1.21
N GLY A 630 30.18 -8.39 0.37
CA GLY A 630 30.12 -8.57 -1.09
C GLY A 630 28.98 -9.49 -1.56
N ALA A 631 28.51 -10.43 -0.73
CA ALA A 631 27.39 -11.32 -1.06
C ALA A 631 26.03 -10.71 -0.69
N PHE A 632 25.93 -10.07 0.48
CA PHE A 632 24.69 -9.44 0.94
C PHE A 632 24.76 -7.91 0.90
N LEU A 633 25.74 -7.34 1.61
CA LEU A 633 26.09 -5.93 1.57
C LEU A 633 27.48 -5.77 0.95
N THR A 634 27.63 -4.84 0.02
CA THR A 634 28.92 -4.49 -0.59
C THR A 634 29.61 -3.37 0.18
N ARG A 635 30.93 -3.20 -0.03
CA ARG A 635 31.70 -2.12 0.62
C ARG A 635 31.20 -0.73 0.19
N ASP A 636 30.85 -0.56 -1.09
CA ASP A 636 30.33 0.70 -1.61
C ASP A 636 28.98 1.07 -1.00
N GLU A 637 28.04 0.12 -0.90
CA GLU A 637 26.75 0.35 -0.25
C GLU A 637 26.94 0.83 1.20
N VAL A 638 27.83 0.18 1.97
CA VAL A 638 28.12 0.55 3.37
C VAL A 638 28.74 1.94 3.48
N ALA A 639 29.64 2.31 2.57
CA ALA A 639 30.35 3.58 2.62
C ALA A 639 29.49 4.77 2.15
N LYS A 640 28.63 4.59 1.15
CA LYS A 640 27.94 5.69 0.44
C LYS A 640 26.43 5.77 0.70
N GLU A 641 25.76 4.67 0.98
CA GLU A 641 24.28 4.62 0.94
C GLU A 641 23.62 4.33 2.31
N ILE A 642 24.36 3.77 3.26
CA ILE A 642 23.84 3.37 4.58
C ILE A 642 23.95 4.52 5.59
N SER A 643 22.81 4.96 6.13
CA SER A 643 22.76 5.91 7.25
C SER A 643 23.16 5.27 8.58
N VAL A 644 23.52 6.08 9.59
CA VAL A 644 23.87 5.59 10.93
C VAL A 644 22.77 4.70 11.54
N LEU A 645 21.50 5.09 11.44
CA LEU A 645 20.39 4.24 11.91
C LEU A 645 20.35 2.87 11.21
N SER A 646 20.55 2.85 9.89
CA SER A 646 20.57 1.61 9.11
C SER A 646 21.79 0.77 9.46
N ALA A 647 22.94 1.39 9.73
CA ALA A 647 24.14 0.71 10.18
C ALA A 647 23.96 0.08 11.56
N ILE A 648 23.28 0.76 12.50
CA ILE A 648 22.91 0.21 13.80
C ILE A 648 22.05 -1.04 13.61
N PHE A 649 21.04 -0.98 12.74
CA PHE A 649 20.17 -2.13 12.44
C PHE A 649 20.95 -3.33 11.90
N ALA A 650 21.87 -3.09 10.96
CA ALA A 650 22.72 -4.15 10.42
C ALA A 650 23.64 -4.76 11.48
N LEU A 651 24.32 -3.92 12.27
CA LEU A 651 25.23 -4.38 13.33
C LEU A 651 24.50 -5.22 14.38
N VAL A 652 23.39 -4.71 14.92
CA VAL A 652 22.56 -5.40 15.91
C VAL A 652 22.07 -6.74 15.33
N GLY A 653 21.56 -6.73 14.10
CA GLY A 653 21.10 -7.94 13.42
C GLY A 653 22.19 -9.00 13.25
N LEU A 654 23.39 -8.61 12.80
CA LEU A 654 24.53 -9.52 12.64
C LEU A 654 24.98 -10.12 13.98
N VAL A 655 25.05 -9.30 15.04
CA VAL A 655 25.43 -9.74 16.38
C VAL A 655 24.39 -10.69 16.98
N ASP A 656 23.09 -10.44 16.77
CA ASP A 656 22.01 -11.32 17.22
C ASP A 656 21.90 -12.62 16.43
N LEU A 657 22.33 -12.62 15.16
CA LEU A 657 22.51 -13.81 14.32
C LEU A 657 23.83 -14.54 14.60
N ARG A 658 24.62 -14.09 15.59
CA ARG A 658 25.92 -14.68 15.98
C ARG A 658 26.94 -14.67 14.84
N GLN A 659 26.88 -13.67 13.95
CA GLN A 659 27.78 -13.52 12.80
C GLN A 659 29.09 -12.83 13.18
N PHE A 660 29.72 -13.28 14.27
CA PHE A 660 30.86 -12.59 14.89
C PHE A 660 32.10 -12.53 13.99
N GLU A 661 32.26 -13.45 13.03
CA GLU A 661 33.38 -13.46 12.08
C GLU A 661 33.03 -12.78 10.73
N ASN A 662 31.93 -12.03 10.67
CA ASN A 662 31.53 -11.34 9.44
C ASN A 662 32.29 -10.02 9.27
N GLU A 663 33.00 -9.87 8.14
CA GLU A 663 33.77 -8.67 7.78
C GLU A 663 32.89 -7.42 7.60
N THR A 664 31.59 -7.59 7.33
CA THR A 664 30.64 -6.47 7.27
C THR A 664 30.62 -5.66 8.56
N ILE A 665 30.86 -6.32 9.71
CA ILE A 665 30.94 -5.65 11.01
C ILE A 665 32.09 -4.63 11.01
N ASP A 666 33.26 -4.97 10.47
CA ASP A 666 34.40 -4.04 10.44
C ASP A 666 34.12 -2.86 9.51
N CYS A 667 33.49 -3.10 8.35
CA CYS A 667 33.07 -2.03 7.44
C CYS A 667 32.05 -1.09 8.10
N LEU A 668 31.09 -1.61 8.87
CA LEU A 668 30.11 -0.78 9.59
C LEU A 668 30.76 0.07 10.69
N LEU A 669 31.69 -0.52 11.46
CA LEU A 669 32.40 0.13 12.55
C LEU A 669 33.38 1.22 12.05
N GLN A 670 34.07 0.96 10.94
CA GLN A 670 35.01 1.92 10.33
C GLN A 670 34.30 2.96 9.45
N GLY A 671 33.12 2.65 8.93
CA GLY A 671 32.31 3.52 8.09
C GLY A 671 31.28 4.32 8.91
N PRO A 672 29.97 4.10 8.71
CA PRO A 672 28.92 4.94 9.29
C PRO A 672 28.95 5.01 10.82
N LEU A 673 29.28 3.93 11.54
CA LEU A 673 29.27 3.92 13.02
C LEU A 673 30.49 4.64 13.64
N SER A 674 31.46 5.08 12.83
CA SER A 674 32.55 5.94 13.31
C SER A 674 32.11 7.39 13.55
N ARG A 675 30.95 7.79 13.02
CA ARG A 675 30.40 9.16 13.13
C ARG A 675 29.60 9.31 14.42
N HIS A 676 30.31 9.50 15.53
CA HIS A 676 29.73 9.49 16.87
C HIS A 676 28.68 10.59 17.11
N ASP A 677 28.80 11.75 16.44
CA ASP A 677 27.89 12.89 16.61
C ASP A 677 26.47 12.58 16.11
N GLU A 678 26.35 11.74 15.07
CA GLU A 678 25.06 11.32 14.49
C GLU A 678 24.27 10.37 15.42
N PHE A 679 24.88 9.81 16.47
CA PHE A 679 24.14 8.98 17.44
C PHE A 679 23.07 9.78 18.21
N ALA A 680 23.29 11.08 18.42
CA ALA A 680 22.31 11.95 19.08
C ALA A 680 21.03 12.16 18.25
N GLU A 681 21.09 11.96 16.92
CA GLU A 681 19.92 12.06 16.04
C GLU A 681 18.98 10.86 16.17
N VAL A 682 19.47 9.73 16.71
CA VAL A 682 18.67 8.52 16.92
C VAL A 682 17.78 8.68 18.14
N ARG A 683 16.51 9.04 17.91
CA ARG A 683 15.52 9.29 18.97
C ARG A 683 15.02 8.02 19.69
N SER A 684 15.35 6.81 19.21
CA SER A 684 14.86 5.55 19.77
C SER A 684 15.77 5.06 20.91
N PRO A 685 15.34 5.13 22.20
CA PRO A 685 16.12 4.61 23.33
C PRO A 685 16.36 3.11 23.22
N THR A 686 15.40 2.34 22.69
CA THR A 686 15.53 0.91 22.43
C THR A 686 16.68 0.63 21.46
N THR A 687 16.72 1.34 20.33
CA THR A 687 17.73 1.11 19.29
C THR A 687 19.14 1.45 19.77
N LEU A 688 19.29 2.52 20.56
CA LEU A 688 20.57 2.88 21.17
C LEU A 688 20.99 1.88 22.26
N SER A 689 20.04 1.35 23.03
CA SER A 689 20.32 0.32 24.03
C SER A 689 20.71 -1.02 23.39
N GLU A 690 20.04 -1.43 22.30
CA GLU A 690 20.42 -2.57 21.45
C GLU A 690 21.84 -2.38 20.88
N LEU A 691 22.18 -1.16 20.42
CA LEU A 691 23.52 -0.83 19.93
C LEU A 691 24.58 -1.02 21.02
N VAL A 692 24.37 -0.48 22.21
CA VAL A 692 25.32 -0.62 23.34
C VAL A 692 25.54 -2.10 23.66
N ALA A 693 24.46 -2.89 23.75
CA ALA A 693 24.54 -4.32 23.98
C ALA A 693 25.34 -5.04 22.87
N ALA A 694 25.02 -4.77 21.60
CA ALA A 694 25.69 -5.37 20.45
C ALA A 694 27.19 -5.04 20.40
N LEU A 695 27.56 -3.77 20.59
CA LEU A 695 28.94 -3.33 20.61
C LEU A 695 29.76 -4.02 21.70
N CYS A 696 29.17 -4.25 22.88
CA CYS A 696 29.87 -4.89 24.01
C CYS A 696 30.06 -6.39 23.80
N ARG A 697 29.20 -7.05 23.04
CA ARG A 697 29.33 -8.47 22.70
C ARG A 697 30.41 -8.75 21.67
N LEU A 698 30.85 -7.75 20.90
CA LEU A 698 31.96 -7.87 19.95
C LEU A 698 33.32 -7.80 20.63
N ASP A 699 34.35 -8.38 20.00
CA ASP A 699 35.72 -8.31 20.50
C ASP A 699 36.14 -6.84 20.76
N ARG A 700 36.69 -6.58 21.95
CA ARG A 700 37.25 -5.29 22.36
C ARG A 700 38.30 -4.76 21.39
N ARG A 701 39.02 -5.64 20.68
CA ARG A 701 40.03 -5.23 19.69
C ARG A 701 39.41 -4.62 18.43
N ARG A 702 38.15 -4.98 18.09
CA ARG A 702 37.44 -4.50 16.90
C ARG A 702 36.66 -3.21 17.15
N VAL A 703 36.17 -3.01 18.38
CA VAL A 703 35.32 -1.88 18.74
C VAL A 703 36.09 -0.90 19.63
N ARG A 704 36.24 0.34 19.17
CA ARG A 704 36.87 1.41 19.94
C ARG A 704 36.02 1.76 21.17
N THR A 705 36.66 1.93 22.33
CA THR A 705 36.00 2.34 23.60
C THR A 705 35.18 3.61 23.43
N ALA A 706 35.71 4.58 22.68
CA ALA A 706 35.04 5.86 22.38
C ALA A 706 33.67 5.69 21.70
N THR A 707 33.51 4.71 20.80
CA THR A 707 32.23 4.46 20.11
C THR A 707 31.15 4.00 21.09
N VAL A 708 31.52 3.17 22.06
CA VAL A 708 30.62 2.67 23.10
C VAL A 708 30.24 3.79 24.07
N GLN A 709 31.20 4.63 24.46
CA GLN A 709 30.97 5.79 25.30
C GLN A 709 30.00 6.79 24.63
N ALA A 710 30.19 7.06 23.33
CA ALA A 710 29.29 7.91 22.56
C ALA A 710 27.87 7.34 22.52
N ALA A 711 27.72 6.03 22.26
CA ALA A 711 26.43 5.35 22.28
C ALA A 711 25.76 5.40 23.66
N LEU A 712 26.51 5.20 24.76
CA LEU A 712 26.01 5.30 26.14
C LEU A 712 25.53 6.73 26.47
N LYS A 713 26.31 7.75 26.09
CA LYS A 713 25.95 9.16 26.28
C LYS A 713 24.68 9.52 25.51
N ALA A 714 24.58 9.12 24.24
CA ALA A 714 23.41 9.33 23.41
C ALA A 714 22.17 8.58 23.95
N ALA A 715 22.35 7.36 24.49
CA ALA A 715 21.27 6.56 25.05
C ALA A 715 20.67 7.16 26.34
N ALA A 716 21.47 7.86 27.16
CA ALA A 716 21.03 8.36 28.46
C ALA A 716 19.91 9.41 28.38
N GLY A 717 19.98 10.34 27.42
CA GLY A 717 19.01 11.44 27.28
C GLY A 717 17.57 10.97 27.01
N PRO A 718 17.32 10.16 25.96
CA PRO A 718 15.98 9.71 25.59
C PRO A 718 15.25 8.88 26.66
N LEU A 719 15.99 8.19 27.56
CA LEU A 719 15.41 7.33 28.60
C LEU A 719 14.43 8.07 29.52
N ALA A 720 14.70 9.32 29.87
CA ALA A 720 13.86 10.12 30.78
C ALA A 720 12.44 10.35 30.23
N THR A 721 12.31 10.41 28.89
CA THR A 721 11.03 10.66 28.21
C THR A 721 10.31 9.38 27.78
N SER A 722 10.90 8.21 28.01
CA SER A 722 10.32 6.95 27.54
C SER A 722 9.07 6.55 28.32
N ARG A 723 8.00 6.25 27.57
CA ARG A 723 6.78 5.62 28.09
C ARG A 723 6.88 4.10 28.20
N SER A 724 7.84 3.49 27.50
CA SER A 724 8.07 2.04 27.42
C SER A 724 9.42 1.64 28.03
N PHE A 725 9.86 2.38 29.05
CA PHE A 725 11.19 2.30 29.66
C PHE A 725 11.74 0.88 29.85
N PHE A 726 10.98 -0.05 30.46
CA PHE A 726 11.45 -1.43 30.68
C PHE A 726 11.63 -2.24 29.39
N VAL A 727 10.87 -1.93 28.35
CA VAL A 727 11.06 -2.56 27.02
C VAL A 727 12.34 -2.03 26.38
N ASP A 728 12.60 -0.73 26.52
CA ASP A 728 13.77 -0.08 25.92
C ASP A 728 15.08 -0.57 26.53
N LEU A 729 15.08 -0.87 27.83
CA LEU A 729 16.24 -1.40 28.55
C LEU A 729 16.38 -2.92 28.53
N ALA A 730 15.41 -3.65 27.96
CA ALA A 730 15.39 -5.11 28.07
C ALA A 730 16.69 -5.77 27.56
N ASP A 731 17.22 -5.30 26.42
CA ASP A 731 18.41 -5.90 25.80
C ASP A 731 19.72 -5.51 26.50
N VAL A 732 19.93 -4.21 26.77
CA VAL A 732 21.14 -3.74 27.47
C VAL A 732 21.19 -4.23 28.92
N SER A 733 20.05 -4.31 29.61
CA SER A 733 20.01 -4.84 30.99
C SER A 733 20.37 -6.32 31.04
N PHE A 734 19.98 -7.10 30.02
CA PHE A 734 20.32 -8.51 29.91
C PHE A 734 21.84 -8.70 29.76
N TRP A 735 22.52 -7.78 29.09
CA TRP A 735 23.97 -7.78 28.91
C TRP A 735 24.72 -6.84 29.86
N LEU A 736 24.09 -6.33 30.92
CA LEU A 736 24.64 -5.23 31.72
C LEU A 736 25.98 -5.55 32.39
N ARG A 737 26.15 -6.79 32.88
CA ARG A 737 27.43 -7.23 33.46
C ARG A 737 28.57 -7.21 32.45
N LEU A 738 28.25 -7.53 31.20
CA LEU A 738 29.21 -7.49 30.10
C LEU A 738 29.53 -6.05 29.71
N VAL A 739 28.55 -5.14 29.75
CA VAL A 739 28.78 -3.69 29.59
C VAL A 739 29.68 -3.15 30.71
N GLN A 740 29.36 -3.40 31.99
CA GLN A 740 30.15 -2.94 33.13
C GLN A 740 31.56 -3.55 33.15
N GLY A 741 31.67 -4.85 32.84
CA GLY A 741 32.92 -5.60 32.91
C GLY A 741 33.84 -5.43 31.70
N ARG A 742 33.39 -4.81 30.60
CA ARG A 742 34.11 -4.78 29.31
C ARG A 742 35.61 -4.42 29.41
N PRO A 743 36.05 -3.36 30.13
CA PRO A 743 37.47 -3.01 30.20
C PRO A 743 38.33 -4.09 30.88
N SER A 744 37.72 -4.89 31.74
CA SER A 744 38.35 -5.95 32.53
C SER A 744 38.27 -7.35 31.92
N LEU A 745 37.58 -7.52 30.78
CA LEU A 745 37.39 -8.81 30.11
C LEU A 745 38.39 -8.96 28.94
N GLY A 746 39.28 -9.97 29.01
CA GLY A 746 40.19 -10.38 27.92
C GLY A 746 41.56 -10.91 28.40
N PRO A 747 42.32 -11.61 27.53
CA PRO A 747 43.54 -12.35 27.92
C PRO A 747 44.74 -11.46 28.29
N ASP A 748 44.79 -10.20 27.82
CA ASP A 748 45.93 -9.29 28.08
C ASP A 748 45.84 -8.56 29.45
N VAL A 749 45.34 -9.22 30.49
CA VAL A 749 45.38 -8.70 31.88
C VAL A 749 46.64 -9.20 32.62
N VAL A 750 47.43 -10.08 31.99
CA VAL A 750 48.56 -10.77 32.64
C VAL A 750 49.94 -10.18 32.29
N ASP A 751 50.09 -9.37 31.23
CA ASP A 751 51.39 -8.73 30.92
C ASP A 751 51.47 -7.29 31.44
N GLY A 752 52.40 -7.09 32.38
CA GLY A 752 52.60 -5.90 33.20
C GLY A 752 53.21 -4.69 32.49
N ASP A 753 52.82 -4.38 31.26
CA ASP A 753 53.28 -3.19 30.55
C ASP A 753 52.09 -2.50 29.85
N ARG A 754 51.35 -1.68 30.60
CA ARG A 754 50.29 -0.81 30.05
C ARG A 754 50.76 0.66 30.02
N PRO A 755 50.62 1.36 28.88
CA PRO A 755 50.86 2.80 28.82
C PRO A 755 49.75 3.57 29.56
N ARG A 756 50.11 4.63 30.31
CA ARG A 756 49.20 5.51 31.10
C ARG A 756 47.89 5.96 30.41
N ARG A 757 47.83 5.94 29.07
CA ARG A 757 46.60 6.25 28.29
C ARG A 757 45.49 5.21 28.43
N SER A 758 45.78 3.94 28.75
CA SER A 758 44.74 2.90 28.88
C SER A 758 43.89 3.04 30.14
N ASP A 759 44.44 3.64 31.19
CA ASP A 759 43.78 3.73 32.49
C ASP A 759 42.80 4.91 32.55
N GLU A 760 43.12 6.00 31.85
CA GLU A 760 42.24 7.16 31.67
C GLU A 760 41.03 6.81 30.79
N GLU A 761 41.23 6.09 29.68
CA GLU A 761 40.11 5.61 28.84
C GLU A 761 39.20 4.62 29.58
N ALA A 762 39.77 3.77 30.45
CA ALA A 762 39.01 2.84 31.28
C ALA A 762 38.21 3.59 32.37
N ALA A 763 38.80 4.64 32.97
CA ALA A 763 38.12 5.50 33.92
C ALA A 763 36.95 6.27 33.27
N ASP A 764 37.17 6.87 32.11
CA ASP A 764 36.12 7.57 31.35
C ASP A 764 34.99 6.64 30.92
N TYR A 765 35.32 5.40 30.56
CA TYR A 765 34.31 4.39 30.27
C TYR A 765 33.49 4.05 31.52
N ALA A 766 34.14 3.84 32.67
CA ALA A 766 33.47 3.57 33.92
C ALA A 766 32.53 4.72 34.32
N VAL A 767 32.94 5.97 34.12
CA VAL A 767 32.10 7.16 34.33
C VAL A 767 30.89 7.17 33.41
N ALA A 768 31.07 6.90 32.11
CA ALA A 768 29.97 6.85 31.14
C ALA A 768 28.94 5.76 31.50
N VAL A 769 29.41 4.57 31.88
CA VAL A 769 28.54 3.47 32.35
C VAL A 769 27.85 3.84 33.65
N ALA A 770 28.56 4.41 34.63
CA ALA A 770 27.98 4.83 35.90
C ALA A 770 26.88 5.88 35.71
N ASN A 771 27.09 6.87 34.84
CA ASN A 771 26.09 7.88 34.52
C ASN A 771 24.84 7.27 33.88
N TYR A 772 25.03 6.38 32.90
CA TYR A 772 23.93 5.67 32.24
C TYR A 772 23.13 4.80 33.22
N VAL A 773 23.83 3.99 34.02
CA VAL A 773 23.21 3.09 35.01
C VAL A 773 22.51 3.89 36.10
N SER A 774 23.11 4.98 36.59
CA SER A 774 22.51 5.85 37.61
C SER A 774 21.21 6.48 37.10
N ALA A 775 21.21 7.03 35.88
CA ALA A 775 20.01 7.57 35.25
C ALA A 775 18.92 6.50 35.07
N ALA A 776 19.28 5.33 34.54
CA ALA A 776 18.36 4.22 34.35
C ALA A 776 17.82 3.70 35.70
N ALA A 777 18.67 3.54 36.72
CA ALA A 777 18.29 3.08 38.05
C ALA A 777 17.32 4.04 38.74
N ALA A 778 17.55 5.35 38.64
CA ALA A 778 16.64 6.37 39.17
C ALA A 778 15.23 6.24 38.55
N ILE A 779 15.14 6.13 37.22
CA ILE A 779 13.87 5.97 36.52
C ILE A 779 13.20 4.64 36.88
N ALA A 780 13.96 3.53 36.87
CA ALA A 780 13.48 2.21 37.23
C ALA A 780 12.91 2.20 38.66
N LYS A 781 13.60 2.82 39.62
CA LYS A 781 13.16 2.95 41.01
C LYS A 781 11.81 3.66 41.10
N THR A 782 11.67 4.82 40.48
CA THR A 782 10.40 5.56 40.47
C THR A 782 9.27 4.72 39.87
N ARG A 783 9.50 4.09 38.71
CA ARG A 783 8.49 3.27 38.04
C ARG A 783 8.08 2.03 38.84
N LEU A 784 9.03 1.36 39.49
CA LEU A 784 8.74 0.20 40.34
C LEU A 784 7.97 0.60 41.61
N LEU A 785 8.28 1.76 42.20
CA LEU A 785 7.50 2.32 43.29
C LEU A 785 6.08 2.70 42.87
N ASP A 786 5.91 3.31 41.68
CA ASP A 786 4.58 3.61 41.11
C ASP A 786 3.76 2.33 40.91
N ILE A 787 4.38 1.26 40.41
CA ILE A 787 3.73 -0.05 40.23
C ILE A 787 3.34 -0.64 41.58
N ALA A 788 4.23 -0.58 42.59
CA ALA A 788 3.95 -1.05 43.94
C ALA A 788 2.81 -0.26 44.59
N GLY A 789 2.75 1.05 44.38
CA GLY A 789 1.68 1.91 44.90
C GLY A 789 0.34 1.79 44.17
N SER A 790 0.25 0.97 43.13
CA SER A 790 -0.97 0.85 42.32
C SER A 790 -2.02 -0.05 42.97
N ASN A 791 -3.19 0.52 43.28
CA ASN A 791 -4.36 -0.24 43.75
C ASN A 791 -4.92 -1.23 42.71
N ALA A 792 -4.47 -1.14 41.46
CA ALA A 792 -4.88 -2.02 40.36
C ALA A 792 -3.85 -3.12 40.05
N LEU A 793 -2.80 -3.27 40.87
CA LEU A 793 -1.79 -4.29 40.69
C LEU A 793 -2.44 -5.68 40.80
N LYS A 794 -2.25 -6.50 39.75
CA LYS A 794 -2.71 -7.89 39.68
C LYS A 794 -1.50 -8.80 39.44
N PRO A 795 -1.60 -10.09 39.79
CA PRO A 795 -0.60 -11.08 39.40
C PRO A 795 -0.27 -10.96 37.91
N ASN A 796 1.03 -10.78 37.58
CA ASN A 796 1.46 -10.50 36.23
C ASN A 796 2.84 -11.12 35.91
N THR A 797 2.94 -11.82 34.78
CA THR A 797 4.19 -12.41 34.29
C THR A 797 5.20 -11.37 33.79
N PHE A 798 4.75 -10.18 33.34
CA PHE A 798 5.65 -9.08 32.92
C PHE A 798 6.47 -8.52 34.09
N LEU A 799 5.98 -8.66 35.32
CA LEU A 799 6.63 -8.11 36.51
C LEU A 799 8.00 -8.77 36.77
N PHE A 800 8.19 -10.03 36.37
CA PHE A 800 9.50 -10.71 36.41
C PHE A 800 10.57 -9.95 35.62
N SER A 801 10.24 -9.41 34.44
CA SER A 801 11.22 -8.69 33.62
C SER A 801 11.49 -7.29 34.19
N GLN A 802 10.47 -6.61 34.70
CA GLN A 802 10.60 -5.27 35.28
C GLN A 802 11.45 -5.28 36.56
N LEU A 803 11.21 -6.24 37.45
CA LEU A 803 12.02 -6.44 38.65
C LEU A 803 13.45 -6.86 38.32
N ALA A 804 13.64 -7.79 37.38
CA ALA A 804 14.98 -8.19 36.95
C ALA A 804 15.80 -7.00 36.43
N ILE A 805 15.20 -6.11 35.63
CA ILE A 805 15.86 -4.89 35.17
C ILE A 805 16.25 -4.00 36.37
N GLY A 806 15.33 -3.77 37.30
CA GLY A 806 15.60 -2.98 38.51
C GLY A 806 16.75 -3.56 39.33
N TYR A 807 16.74 -4.87 39.59
CA TYR A 807 17.78 -5.55 40.36
C TYR A 807 19.14 -5.51 39.68
N ARG A 808 19.22 -5.73 38.36
CA ARG A 808 20.49 -5.62 37.61
C ARG A 808 21.06 -4.21 37.64
N LEU A 809 20.20 -3.19 37.66
CA LEU A 809 20.60 -1.78 37.81
C LEU A 809 21.00 -1.41 39.24
N GLY A 810 20.91 -2.33 40.21
CA GLY A 810 21.21 -2.05 41.62
C GLY A 810 20.14 -1.23 42.34
N VAL A 811 18.89 -1.26 41.84
CA VAL A 811 17.78 -0.54 42.49
C VAL A 811 17.44 -1.20 43.82
N SER A 812 17.56 -0.44 44.91
CA SER A 812 17.03 -0.81 46.22
C SER A 812 15.65 -0.18 46.46
N LEU A 813 14.67 -1.03 46.78
CA LEU A 813 13.30 -0.64 47.09
C LEU A 813 13.02 -0.81 48.60
N PRO A 814 12.05 -0.09 49.17
CA PRO A 814 11.59 -0.34 50.54
C PRO A 814 11.10 -1.80 50.69
N ARG A 815 11.45 -2.45 51.81
CA ARG A 815 11.07 -3.86 52.08
C ARG A 815 9.57 -4.14 51.93
N THR A 816 8.73 -3.16 52.24
CA THR A 816 7.27 -3.24 52.08
C THR A 816 6.87 -3.34 50.61
N SER A 817 7.45 -2.50 49.75
CA SER A 817 7.24 -2.50 48.30
C SER A 817 7.78 -3.77 47.65
N GLU A 818 8.97 -4.26 48.06
CA GLU A 818 9.55 -5.50 47.53
C GLU A 818 8.67 -6.72 47.83
N ARG A 819 8.18 -6.84 49.07
CA ARG A 819 7.25 -7.90 49.45
C ARG A 819 5.97 -7.80 48.63
N LEU A 820 5.37 -6.61 48.52
CA LEU A 820 4.14 -6.40 47.77
C LEU A 820 4.29 -6.80 46.29
N LEU A 821 5.35 -6.34 45.62
CA LEU A 821 5.65 -6.69 44.24
C LEU A 821 5.88 -8.20 44.09
N SER A 822 6.60 -8.84 45.03
CA SER A 822 6.85 -10.28 45.00
C SER A 822 5.57 -11.12 45.13
N CYS A 823 4.58 -10.67 45.92
CA CYS A 823 3.29 -11.35 46.07
C CYS A 823 2.42 -11.29 44.79
N HIS A 824 2.71 -10.36 43.88
CA HIS A 824 2.01 -10.19 42.61
C HIS A 824 2.79 -10.79 41.42
N LEU A 825 3.77 -11.65 41.68
CA LEU A 825 4.39 -12.47 40.64
C LEU A 825 3.47 -13.62 40.26
N ASP A 826 3.14 -13.73 38.96
CA ASP A 826 2.28 -14.79 38.46
C ASP A 826 3.10 -16.06 38.14
N THR A 827 3.29 -16.90 39.16
CA THR A 827 4.01 -18.17 39.01
C THR A 827 3.18 -19.25 38.30
N LYS A 828 1.85 -19.13 38.30
CA LYS A 828 0.93 -20.07 37.63
C LYS A 828 1.12 -20.07 36.11
N HIS A 829 1.37 -18.90 35.53
CA HIS A 829 1.52 -18.74 34.09
C HIS A 829 2.97 -18.65 33.59
N LEU A 830 3.95 -19.13 34.37
CA LEU A 830 5.36 -19.23 33.94
C LEU A 830 5.58 -19.89 32.56
N PRO A 831 4.79 -20.91 32.12
CA PRO A 831 4.94 -21.46 30.78
C PRO A 831 4.82 -20.43 29.64
N GLN A 832 4.15 -19.29 29.85
CA GLN A 832 4.08 -18.22 28.85
C GLN A 832 5.47 -17.60 28.54
N LEU A 833 6.39 -17.65 29.50
CA LEU A 833 7.76 -17.15 29.35
C LEU A 833 8.59 -17.99 28.38
N LEU A 834 8.20 -19.24 28.07
CA LEU A 834 8.92 -20.10 27.12
C LEU A 834 8.89 -19.57 25.68
N SER A 835 8.00 -18.61 25.39
CA SER A 835 8.00 -17.90 24.11
C SER A 835 9.27 -17.06 23.91
N ASP A 836 9.93 -16.65 25.00
CA ASP A 836 11.20 -15.96 25.01
C ASP A 836 12.11 -16.46 26.17
N PRO A 837 13.12 -17.29 25.87
CA PRO A 837 14.15 -17.72 26.83
C PRO A 837 14.78 -16.62 27.71
N ARG A 838 14.88 -15.37 27.25
CA ARG A 838 15.43 -14.26 28.05
C ARG A 838 14.49 -13.86 29.19
N GLN A 839 13.18 -14.02 29.01
CA GLN A 839 12.21 -13.79 30.08
C GLN A 839 12.33 -14.84 31.19
N VAL A 840 12.71 -16.08 30.85
CA VAL A 840 13.05 -17.11 31.84
C VAL A 840 14.24 -16.68 32.69
N ILE A 841 15.29 -16.14 32.06
CA ILE A 841 16.45 -15.58 32.79
C ILE A 841 16.05 -14.38 33.65
N GLY A 842 15.15 -13.51 33.17
CA GLY A 842 14.57 -12.43 33.96
C GLY A 842 13.83 -12.95 35.20
N ALA A 843 13.01 -14.00 35.05
CA ALA A 843 12.33 -14.64 36.17
C ALA A 843 13.33 -15.21 37.18
N VAL A 844 14.36 -15.92 36.72
CA VAL A 844 15.44 -16.45 37.58
C VAL A 844 16.20 -15.33 38.31
N THR A 845 16.50 -14.22 37.62
CA THR A 845 17.15 -13.05 38.22
C THR A 845 16.29 -12.45 39.32
N THR A 846 14.97 -12.37 39.11
CA THR A 846 14.02 -11.94 40.15
C THR A 846 13.98 -12.93 41.31
N ALA A 847 13.89 -14.24 41.03
CA ALA A 847 13.88 -15.29 42.05
C ALA A 847 15.12 -15.24 42.96
N ARG A 848 16.29 -14.95 42.38
CA ARG A 848 17.56 -14.73 43.10
C ARG A 848 17.49 -13.58 44.11
N HIS A 849 16.69 -12.55 43.88
CA HIS A 849 16.61 -11.41 44.79
C HIS A 849 15.52 -11.56 45.84
N ILE A 850 14.47 -12.34 45.55
CA ILE A 850 13.32 -12.49 46.46
C ILE A 850 13.38 -13.72 47.37
N TRP A 851 14.28 -14.68 47.15
CA TRP A 851 14.25 -15.98 47.86
C TRP A 851 14.30 -15.86 49.39
N THR A 852 14.89 -14.81 49.95
CA THR A 852 14.97 -14.59 51.40
C THR A 852 13.64 -14.18 52.03
N PHE A 853 12.73 -13.55 51.28
CA PHE A 853 11.45 -13.06 51.78
C PHE A 853 10.21 -13.60 51.04
N ASN A 854 10.39 -14.28 49.91
CA ASN A 854 9.38 -15.07 49.20
C ASN A 854 10.00 -16.37 48.64
N PRO A 855 10.39 -17.32 49.52
CA PRO A 855 11.08 -18.55 49.11
C PRO A 855 10.21 -19.47 48.26
N GLY A 856 8.88 -19.44 48.44
CA GLY A 856 7.93 -20.26 47.68
C GLY A 856 7.94 -19.90 46.19
N ALA A 857 7.73 -18.62 45.87
CA ALA A 857 7.75 -18.16 44.49
C ALA A 857 9.13 -18.34 43.84
N ALA A 858 10.22 -18.10 44.59
CA ALA A 858 11.57 -18.33 44.10
C ALA A 858 11.82 -19.80 43.74
N ALA A 859 11.43 -20.74 44.62
CA ALA A 859 11.58 -22.18 44.36
C ALA A 859 10.76 -22.64 43.15
N GLU A 860 9.54 -22.12 42.96
CA GLU A 860 8.72 -22.42 41.78
C GLU A 860 9.40 -21.98 40.48
N VAL A 861 9.97 -20.76 40.46
CA VAL A 861 10.69 -20.23 39.30
C VAL A 861 11.95 -21.04 39.00
N PHE A 862 12.76 -21.37 40.02
CA PHE A 862 13.96 -22.19 39.81
C PHE A 862 13.62 -23.59 39.30
N ARG A 863 12.59 -24.23 39.87
CA ARG A 863 12.10 -25.54 39.42
C ARG A 863 11.57 -25.48 37.98
N PHE A 864 10.89 -24.40 37.63
CA PHE A 864 10.44 -24.15 36.25
C PHE A 864 11.62 -24.00 35.28
N ALA A 865 12.64 -23.23 35.65
CA ALA A 865 13.85 -23.07 34.84
C ALA A 865 14.61 -24.39 34.68
N GLU A 866 14.74 -25.19 35.74
CA GLU A 866 15.38 -26.51 35.73
C GLU A 866 14.64 -27.46 34.78
N LYS A 867 13.31 -27.59 34.94
CA LYS A 867 12.47 -28.44 34.10
C LYS A 867 12.54 -28.07 32.61
N ASN A 868 12.71 -26.80 32.30
CA ASN A 868 12.71 -26.29 30.93
C ASN A 868 14.10 -25.87 30.43
N PHE A 869 15.17 -26.30 31.09
CA PHE A 869 16.54 -25.89 30.78
C PHE A 869 16.91 -26.16 29.31
N GLY A 870 16.40 -27.25 28.72
CA GLY A 870 16.63 -27.59 27.31
C GLY A 870 16.11 -26.56 26.29
N SER A 871 15.23 -25.64 26.69
CA SER A 871 14.74 -24.54 25.85
C SER A 871 15.72 -23.36 25.74
N LEU A 872 16.73 -23.29 26.60
CA LEU A 872 17.69 -22.18 26.69
C LEU A 872 18.82 -22.32 25.65
N GLY A 873 19.13 -21.20 24.98
CA GLY A 873 20.26 -21.09 24.07
C GLY A 873 21.59 -20.91 24.81
N ALA A 874 22.71 -20.87 24.07
CA ALA A 874 24.03 -20.75 24.66
C ALA A 874 24.19 -19.47 25.50
N GLN A 875 23.69 -18.33 25.00
CA GLN A 875 23.75 -17.05 25.73
C GLN A 875 22.88 -17.05 27.00
N GLU A 876 21.66 -17.60 26.93
CA GLU A 876 20.80 -17.70 28.12
C GLU A 876 21.41 -18.64 29.17
N VAL A 877 22.00 -19.75 28.76
CA VAL A 877 22.69 -20.69 29.67
C VAL A 877 23.92 -20.05 30.31
N LEU A 878 24.69 -19.26 29.57
CA LEU A 878 25.81 -18.47 30.08
C LEU A 878 25.35 -17.52 31.20
N LEU A 879 24.36 -16.68 30.91
CA LEU A 879 23.87 -15.73 31.90
C LEU A 879 23.17 -16.40 33.09
N LEU A 880 22.49 -17.52 32.87
CA LEU A 880 21.97 -18.36 33.95
C LEU A 880 23.11 -18.79 34.89
N GLY A 881 24.22 -19.30 34.35
CA GLY A 881 25.38 -19.72 35.14
C GLY A 881 26.03 -18.55 35.90
N VAL A 882 26.11 -17.38 35.26
CA VAL A 882 26.64 -16.15 35.84
C VAL A 882 25.74 -15.63 36.99
N GLU A 883 24.42 -15.64 36.82
CA GLU A 883 23.46 -15.26 37.87
C GLU A 883 23.49 -16.24 39.05
N MET A 884 23.53 -17.55 38.80
CA MET A 884 23.56 -18.56 39.86
C MET A 884 24.88 -18.58 40.62
N THR A 885 26.01 -18.35 39.95
CA THR A 885 27.32 -18.32 40.64
C THR A 885 27.40 -17.15 41.61
N GLU A 886 26.89 -15.98 41.22
CA GLU A 886 26.86 -14.82 42.11
C GLU A 886 25.85 -15.03 43.24
N ALA A 887 24.66 -15.57 42.96
CA ALA A 887 23.68 -15.91 44.00
C ALA A 887 24.25 -16.83 45.08
N LEU A 888 25.03 -17.82 44.68
CA LEU A 888 25.64 -18.79 45.59
C LEU A 888 26.81 -18.20 46.39
N HIS A 889 27.47 -17.16 45.87
CA HIS A 889 28.46 -16.40 46.63
C HIS A 889 27.79 -15.62 47.77
N ASP A 890 26.62 -15.03 47.51
CA ASP A 890 25.87 -14.22 48.47
C ASP A 890 25.10 -15.05 49.53
N ALA A 891 24.83 -16.34 49.27
CA ALA A 891 23.90 -17.18 50.03
C ALA A 891 24.51 -18.01 51.18
N GLU A 892 25.71 -17.65 51.68
CA GLU A 892 26.51 -18.30 52.74
C GLU A 892 25.87 -19.56 53.37
N ALA A 893 26.41 -20.75 53.04
CA ALA A 893 26.12 -22.07 53.64
C ALA A 893 24.65 -22.41 54.03
N SER A 894 23.63 -21.73 53.48
CA SER A 894 22.24 -21.97 53.87
C SER A 894 21.68 -23.22 53.18
N ALA A 895 21.00 -24.08 53.95
CA ALA A 895 20.46 -25.37 53.51
C ALA A 895 19.01 -25.28 52.99
N GLY A 896 18.64 -24.17 52.33
CA GLY A 896 17.29 -23.97 51.80
C GLY A 896 17.05 -24.67 50.45
N GLN A 897 15.81 -25.12 50.20
CA GLN A 897 15.41 -25.75 48.93
C GLN A 897 15.73 -24.88 47.69
N ALA A 898 15.59 -23.55 47.81
CA ALA A 898 15.93 -22.62 46.73
C ALA A 898 17.44 -22.62 46.41
N VAL A 899 18.31 -22.68 47.42
CA VAL A 899 19.77 -22.71 47.25
C VAL A 899 20.22 -24.01 46.59
N GLU A 900 19.59 -25.13 46.94
CA GLU A 900 19.85 -26.41 46.28
C GLU A 900 19.49 -26.38 44.78
N LEU A 901 18.34 -25.78 44.43
CA LEU A 901 17.95 -25.57 43.04
C LEU A 901 18.93 -24.63 42.30
N MET A 902 19.44 -23.58 42.96
CA MET A 902 20.48 -22.71 42.38
C MET A 902 21.77 -23.49 42.06
N ARG A 903 22.25 -24.36 42.97
CA ARG A 903 23.43 -25.22 42.73
C ARG A 903 23.23 -26.16 41.54
N ARG A 904 22.04 -26.75 41.43
CA ARG A 904 21.69 -27.61 40.28
C ARG A 904 21.69 -26.84 38.97
N LEU A 905 21.05 -25.67 38.93
CA LEU A 905 21.05 -24.81 37.74
C LEU A 905 22.47 -24.35 37.35
N GLN A 906 23.31 -23.99 38.32
CA GLN A 906 24.72 -23.67 38.07
C GLN A 906 25.47 -24.86 37.45
N THR A 907 25.26 -26.06 37.99
CA THR A 907 25.89 -27.30 37.51
C THR A 907 25.45 -27.63 36.08
N LEU A 908 24.14 -27.54 35.80
CA LEU A 908 23.58 -27.76 34.46
C LEU A 908 24.14 -26.73 33.46
N SER A 909 24.28 -25.47 33.86
CA SER A 909 24.90 -24.43 33.01
C SER A 909 26.35 -24.75 32.68
N ARG A 910 27.17 -25.12 33.66
CA ARG A 910 28.57 -25.52 33.44
C ARG A 910 28.69 -26.75 32.54
N GLN A 911 27.90 -27.79 32.81
CA GLN A 911 27.86 -29.00 31.99
C GLN A 911 27.41 -28.72 30.56
N SER A 912 26.44 -27.82 30.36
CA SER A 912 25.98 -27.46 29.04
C SER A 912 27.01 -26.64 28.25
N LEU A 913 27.80 -25.79 28.93
CA LEU A 913 28.82 -24.96 28.29
C LEU A 913 30.18 -25.66 28.14
N SER A 914 30.36 -26.87 28.67
CA SER A 914 31.54 -27.69 28.34
C SER A 914 31.50 -28.21 26.89
N ASP A 915 30.30 -28.34 26.32
CA ASP A 915 30.09 -28.69 24.91
C ASP A 915 30.72 -27.65 23.97
N ALA A 916 31.69 -28.09 23.17
CA ALA A 916 32.37 -27.25 22.19
C ALA A 916 31.41 -26.66 21.14
N ALA A 917 30.35 -27.36 20.75
CA ALA A 917 29.37 -26.88 19.77
C ALA A 917 28.51 -25.73 20.33
N ARG A 918 28.28 -25.71 21.65
CA ARG A 918 27.61 -24.58 22.33
C ARG A 918 28.56 -23.40 22.53
N ARG A 919 29.82 -23.63 22.90
CA ARG A 919 30.83 -22.56 23.04
C ARG A 919 31.09 -21.80 21.75
N LYS A 920 31.14 -22.49 20.60
CA LYS A 920 31.27 -21.85 19.27
C LYS A 920 30.14 -20.85 18.93
N LYS A 921 29.03 -20.85 19.68
CA LYS A 921 27.92 -19.90 19.49
C LYS A 921 28.07 -18.64 20.33
N LEU A 922 29.05 -18.59 21.23
CA LEU A 922 29.36 -17.45 22.08
C LEU A 922 30.47 -16.61 21.45
N SER A 923 30.43 -15.30 21.66
CA SER A 923 31.53 -14.42 21.29
C SER A 923 32.71 -14.55 22.26
N VAL A 924 33.87 -14.01 21.87
CA VAL A 924 35.07 -13.95 22.74
C VAL A 924 34.77 -13.22 24.05
N GLN A 925 34.01 -12.13 24.01
CA GLN A 925 33.63 -11.37 25.20
C GLN A 925 32.62 -12.13 26.08
N GLU A 926 31.67 -12.84 25.45
CA GLU A 926 30.72 -13.70 26.16
C GLU A 926 31.46 -14.87 26.87
N LEU A 927 32.46 -15.48 26.22
CA LEU A 927 33.31 -16.51 26.83
C LEU A 927 34.17 -15.97 27.97
N ALA A 928 34.77 -14.79 27.80
CA ALA A 928 35.56 -14.14 28.86
C ALA A 928 34.71 -13.81 30.09
N LEU A 929 33.46 -13.37 29.90
CA LEU A 929 32.51 -13.20 30.99
C LEU A 929 32.24 -14.54 31.69
N GLY A 930 32.02 -15.61 30.93
CA GLY A 930 31.81 -16.95 31.46
C GLY A 930 32.98 -17.46 32.30
N ALA A 931 34.22 -17.22 31.85
CA ALA A 931 35.44 -17.57 32.56
C ALA A 931 35.55 -16.83 33.89
N ARG A 932 35.35 -15.50 33.89
CA ARG A 932 35.39 -14.66 35.10
C ARG A 932 34.46 -15.14 36.22
N TYR A 933 33.28 -15.65 35.86
CA TYR A 933 32.29 -16.16 36.82
C TYR A 933 32.33 -17.69 36.96
N GLY A 934 33.36 -18.37 36.45
CA GLY A 934 33.52 -19.82 36.54
C GLY A 934 32.37 -20.62 35.91
N ALA A 935 31.64 -20.04 34.94
CA ALA A 935 30.62 -20.73 34.15
C ALA A 935 31.23 -21.49 32.97
N VAL A 936 32.44 -21.09 32.55
CA VAL A 936 33.23 -21.67 31.46
C VAL A 936 34.67 -21.83 31.96
N ALA A 937 35.40 -22.85 31.51
CA ALA A 937 36.82 -23.05 31.89
C ALA A 937 37.73 -21.97 31.27
N GLU A 938 38.72 -21.48 32.02
CA GLU A 938 39.62 -20.40 31.58
C GLU A 938 40.40 -20.77 30.29
N ASP A 939 40.85 -22.02 30.17
CA ASP A 939 41.56 -22.56 28.99
C ASP A 939 40.74 -22.57 27.69
N SER A 940 39.45 -22.23 27.78
CA SER A 940 38.54 -22.25 26.63
C SER A 940 38.18 -20.90 26.06
N VAL A 941 38.80 -19.84 26.57
CA VAL A 941 38.83 -18.54 25.88
C VAL A 941 39.93 -18.62 24.81
N PRO A 942 39.60 -18.56 23.51
CA PRO A 942 40.61 -18.67 22.46
C PRO A 942 41.64 -17.54 22.60
N SER A 943 42.92 -17.89 22.75
CA SER A 943 44.03 -16.98 22.48
C SER A 943 44.07 -16.75 20.97
N ALA A 944 43.86 -15.52 20.52
CA ALA A 944 43.89 -15.21 19.08
C ALA A 944 45.27 -15.55 18.46
N PRO A 945 45.32 -15.97 17.18
CA PRO A 945 46.58 -15.98 16.43
C PRO A 945 47.17 -14.57 16.43
N ARG A 946 48.50 -14.50 16.56
CA ARG A 946 49.26 -13.24 16.59
C ARG A 946 49.08 -12.40 15.35
#